data_AF-A0A3M7MDE5-F1
#
_entry.id   AF-A0A3M7MDE5-F1
#
_cell.length_a   1.000
_cell.length_b   1.000
_cell.length_c   1.000
_cell.angle_alpha   90.00
_cell.angle_beta   90.00
_cell.angle_gamma   90.00
#
_symmetry.space_group_name_H-M   'P 1'
#
loop_
_entity.id
_entity.type
_entity.pdbx_description
1 polymer ?
#
loop_
_entity_poly.entity_id
_entity_poly.type
_entity_poly.pdbx_seq_one_letter_code
_entity_poly.pdbx_strand_id
1 'polypeptide(L)'
;MEIDYSLSDTLTWWLERVNACDLPEKLDILVKEFEDFPNVEIMQSGHLVSRCSDFIIYSVEAKNIDAVVKAFGPSTKLGAIVGGQTSCKAPEMEAFEAHLPKDVSIVSVHSLHGPGIAPKGQPLVLIKYRASHADFLFVENIMSCLESKHVYLSAEQHDRITADTQAVTHAAFLSMGAAWFANNQFPWDSSRYVGGIENVKMNITLRIYSNKWHVYAGLAILNPDAKRQIKQYAESVTELFKLMLAGHGDELRERVHTARKAVFGDNRNGKKLLLRDDLLDRFALGTIPEKKLKNNHLSLLAMVDCWWKLGIVPYDHMICSTPPSRMWLGITEYLFCNPDLLEEAITTAIDDNTFRADDLEFTFAARDWSSRVSLGNFDGYREKFEEIQQYFEPRFPEANKLGNEMIKPVTPNFRMSPQIEGKGTIAIPYFTELSRSIYRVKFALLTPGPSSDMAKSKALQSNLDVDYVISYRFDKTNKAKAVAQFERLVEALANVGLQTEVRNGDSDSIILFMRVASDEHLYGEVYRSRVRDWIHGVRTSAPSKVTRETLQAEPLYEAERLRIIYQLITNPTSEGGAGITPKEGEWENVDIFALHDHAYNKDWITKWTSQYFLKTEDLDDIRNRLGEKIAFYFAFTQSYFTFLVPAAGFGLFSWLFFGSFSPIYGLASAMWCTVFTEYWKHQETDLSVRWGVKGVSNIDLKKRDFAPEKTITDPVTGEQVGFFPAAKRFQRQLLQIPFALVAAFSLGTVIATCFGIEVFISEVYKGPLKSVLVFIPTGILTLVNPVLNTILTKAATRLTEFENYETHGAYEKSLTQKIFVMNFIMSYLGIFLTAFVYVPFGKIIVPYLDVFNVAVRPFAEDEKQLHLNSASSSWTINPDRLRKQVIYFTVTAQVVNLGMELIVPYLKRRGLDKYKEFQTERAAKNGGSAPATAANDPPEDAAFLERVRREAELDVYDVTADLREMVVQFGYLSLFSVVWPLTAVSFLINNWVELRADAMKICVEMRRPIPWRADTIGPWLDSLSFLTWLGSLTTSAMVYMFWNDHAGPSGEPSNIQLWALLLTVFFAEHAFILFRLGVRLMLSRLDSPGLQKERRERFLIRKQYFEENLSQLESMPRLSEKASEITRTSLEEEARQGSLRDTTPEIKFWQRQRSWRETAAVAKDLIDRAQNETVVETKKEL
;
A
#
# COMPACT_ATOMS: atom_id res chain seq x y z
N MET A 1 -6.25 39.41 -48.41
CA MET A 1 -7.32 39.77 -47.47
C MET A 1 -6.88 39.20 -46.14
N GLU A 2 -6.26 40.04 -45.31
CA GLU A 2 -5.92 39.69 -43.93
C GLU A 2 -7.21 39.40 -43.19
N ILE A 3 -7.32 38.20 -42.61
CA ILE A 3 -8.24 37.94 -41.51
C ILE A 3 -7.38 37.43 -40.37
N ASP A 4 -7.22 38.34 -39.42
CA ASP A 4 -6.68 38.16 -38.09
C ASP A 4 -7.48 37.07 -37.35
N TYR A 5 -6.78 36.09 -36.77
CA TYR A 5 -7.34 35.21 -35.74
C TYR A 5 -6.38 35.15 -34.57
N SER A 6 -6.45 36.20 -33.76
CA SER A 6 -6.24 36.11 -32.32
C SER A 6 -7.26 35.11 -31.73
N LEU A 7 -6.83 33.85 -31.58
CA LEU A 7 -7.59 32.80 -30.90
C LEU A 7 -6.67 32.06 -29.92
N SER A 8 -6.15 32.78 -28.92
CA SER A 8 -5.51 32.18 -27.75
C SER A 8 -6.49 31.95 -26.58
N ASP A 9 -7.77 32.33 -26.74
CA ASP A 9 -8.83 32.18 -25.72
C ASP A 9 -9.99 31.24 -26.14
N THR A 10 -9.86 30.49 -27.23
CA THR A 10 -10.93 29.63 -27.80
C THR A 10 -10.52 28.17 -28.05
N LEU A 11 -9.44 27.70 -27.43
CA LEU A 11 -8.99 26.30 -27.51
C LEU A 11 -9.43 25.47 -26.29
N THR A 12 -10.56 25.85 -25.68
CA THR A 12 -11.21 25.16 -24.55
C THR A 12 -12.57 24.52 -24.89
N TRP A 13 -12.93 24.43 -26.18
CA TRP A 13 -14.27 23.98 -26.62
C TRP A 13 -14.30 22.70 -27.48
N TRP A 14 -13.31 21.80 -27.37
CA TRP A 14 -13.23 20.61 -28.23
C TRP A 14 -13.16 19.25 -27.51
N LEU A 15 -13.75 19.10 -26.32
CA LEU A 15 -14.01 17.78 -25.69
C LEU A 15 -14.96 17.93 -24.49
N GLU A 16 -16.19 18.42 -24.71
CA GLU A 16 -17.18 18.48 -23.62
C GLU A 16 -17.72 17.09 -23.21
N ARG A 17 -17.65 16.08 -24.10
CA ARG A 17 -18.27 14.76 -23.85
C ARG A 17 -17.63 13.63 -24.65
N VAL A 18 -17.28 12.53 -23.97
CA VAL A 18 -16.78 11.26 -24.52
C VAL A 18 -17.83 10.20 -24.26
N ASN A 19 -18.39 9.59 -25.30
CA ASN A 19 -19.36 8.50 -25.17
C ASN A 19 -18.64 7.16 -25.34
N ALA A 20 -18.77 6.25 -24.37
CA ALA A 20 -18.09 4.95 -24.42
C ALA A 20 -19.05 3.79 -24.12
N CYS A 21 -18.75 2.60 -24.64
CA CYS A 21 -19.44 1.35 -24.31
C CYS A 21 -18.51 0.15 -24.49
N ASP A 22 -18.80 -0.97 -23.83
CA ASP A 22 -18.18 -2.28 -24.07
C ASP A 22 -19.30 -3.34 -24.04
N LEU A 23 -18.95 -4.62 -23.90
CA LEU A 23 -19.88 -5.72 -23.72
C LEU A 23 -20.92 -5.40 -22.62
N PRO A 24 -22.22 -5.71 -22.81
CA PRO A 24 -23.29 -5.36 -21.87
C PRO A 24 -23.04 -5.80 -20.43
N GLU A 25 -22.38 -6.95 -20.26
CA GLU A 25 -22.00 -7.53 -18.97
C GLU A 25 -21.01 -6.66 -18.15
N LYS A 26 -20.28 -5.77 -18.82
CA LYS A 26 -19.31 -4.86 -18.21
C LYS A 26 -19.86 -3.46 -17.95
N LEU A 27 -21.12 -3.18 -18.31
CA LEU A 27 -21.72 -1.85 -18.21
C LEU A 27 -21.55 -1.26 -16.81
N ASP A 28 -21.94 -2.01 -15.78
CA ASP A 28 -21.88 -1.56 -14.38
C ASP A 28 -20.44 -1.32 -13.90
N ILE A 29 -19.49 -2.11 -14.42
CA ILE A 29 -18.06 -1.96 -14.09
C ILE A 29 -17.52 -0.67 -14.70
N LEU A 30 -17.88 -0.38 -15.96
CA LEU A 30 -17.40 0.80 -16.68
C LEU A 30 -18.03 2.09 -16.15
N VAL A 31 -19.33 2.09 -15.83
CA VAL A 31 -20.00 3.25 -15.21
C VAL A 31 -19.27 3.64 -13.93
N LYS A 32 -18.86 2.65 -13.15
CA LYS A 32 -18.11 2.87 -11.91
C LYS A 32 -16.66 3.27 -12.16
N GLU A 33 -15.99 2.70 -13.14
CA GLU A 33 -14.60 3.03 -13.50
C GLU A 33 -14.46 4.49 -13.94
N PHE A 34 -15.47 5.02 -14.64
CA PHE A 34 -15.47 6.37 -15.18
C PHE A 34 -16.33 7.37 -14.37
N GLU A 35 -16.78 7.04 -13.16
CA GLU A 35 -17.63 7.90 -12.31
C GLU A 35 -16.98 9.25 -11.97
N ASP A 36 -15.65 9.26 -11.77
CA ASP A 36 -14.86 10.46 -11.47
C ASP A 36 -14.59 11.35 -12.70
N PHE A 37 -15.01 10.93 -13.90
CA PHE A 37 -14.79 11.64 -15.16
C PHE A 37 -16.13 12.19 -15.68
N PRO A 38 -16.55 13.41 -15.28
CA PRO A 38 -17.88 13.95 -15.58
C PRO A 38 -18.13 14.16 -17.08
N ASN A 39 -17.06 14.16 -17.88
CA ASN A 39 -17.12 14.33 -19.33
C ASN A 39 -17.20 12.97 -20.05
N VAL A 40 -17.20 11.84 -19.36
CA VAL A 40 -17.30 10.49 -19.94
C VAL A 40 -18.66 9.90 -19.61
N GLU A 41 -19.42 9.54 -20.64
CA GLU A 41 -20.73 8.91 -20.49
C GLU A 41 -20.68 7.48 -21.01
N ILE A 42 -21.00 6.53 -20.12
CA ILE A 42 -21.05 5.11 -20.46
C ILE A 42 -22.45 4.76 -20.96
N MET A 43 -22.54 4.37 -22.22
CA MET A 43 -23.76 4.04 -22.93
C MET A 43 -24.08 2.55 -22.87
N GLN A 44 -25.36 2.20 -22.86
CA GLN A 44 -25.82 0.80 -22.81
C GLN A 44 -25.49 -0.03 -24.06
N SER A 45 -25.19 0.62 -25.19
CA SER A 45 -24.96 -0.06 -26.46
C SER A 45 -24.12 0.77 -27.42
N GLY A 46 -23.34 0.09 -28.26
CA GLY A 46 -22.64 0.71 -29.39
C GLY A 46 -23.58 1.42 -30.35
N HIS A 47 -24.85 1.02 -30.46
CA HIS A 47 -25.83 1.75 -31.28
C HIS A 47 -26.06 3.18 -30.79
N LEU A 48 -26.01 3.43 -29.47
CA LEU A 48 -26.17 4.76 -28.91
C LEU A 48 -24.92 5.60 -29.18
N VAL A 49 -23.74 5.04 -28.90
CA VAL A 49 -22.45 5.69 -29.18
C VAL A 49 -22.36 6.10 -30.65
N SER A 50 -22.69 5.21 -31.57
CA SER A 50 -22.66 5.49 -33.01
C SER A 50 -23.63 6.60 -33.44
N ARG A 51 -24.77 6.77 -32.75
CA ARG A 51 -25.79 7.77 -33.10
C ARG A 51 -25.50 9.17 -32.55
N CYS A 52 -24.84 9.25 -31.40
CA CYS A 52 -24.63 10.53 -30.70
C CYS A 52 -23.22 11.12 -30.89
N SER A 53 -22.27 10.37 -31.46
CA SER A 53 -20.87 10.80 -31.56
C SER A 53 -20.52 11.35 -32.95
N ASP A 54 -19.77 12.44 -32.99
CA ASP A 54 -19.25 13.04 -34.24
C ASP A 54 -17.98 12.34 -34.75
N PHE A 55 -17.21 11.76 -33.82
CA PHE A 55 -16.05 10.94 -34.11
C PHE A 55 -16.09 9.65 -33.27
N ILE A 56 -15.94 8.50 -33.93
CA ILE A 56 -16.09 7.18 -33.33
C ILE A 56 -14.79 6.39 -33.56
N ILE A 57 -14.26 5.79 -32.50
CA ILE A 57 -13.11 4.88 -32.59
C ILE A 57 -13.53 3.48 -32.15
N TYR A 58 -13.41 2.50 -33.04
CA TYR A 58 -13.55 1.09 -32.72
C TYR A 58 -12.23 0.55 -32.14
N SER A 59 -12.20 0.29 -30.84
CA SER A 59 -11.07 -0.33 -30.13
C SER A 59 -11.40 -1.77 -29.73
N VAL A 60 -11.34 -2.67 -30.72
CA VAL A 60 -11.68 -4.09 -30.57
C VAL A 60 -10.59 -4.98 -31.14
N GLU A 61 -10.60 -6.26 -30.80
CA GLU A 61 -9.70 -7.24 -31.41
C GLU A 61 -9.92 -7.29 -32.93
N ALA A 62 -8.83 -7.35 -33.70
CA ALA A 62 -8.90 -7.33 -35.17
C ALA A 62 -9.78 -8.45 -35.75
N LYS A 63 -9.89 -9.61 -35.09
CA LYS A 63 -10.79 -10.70 -35.51
C LYS A 63 -12.27 -10.37 -35.37
N ASN A 64 -12.62 -9.45 -34.45
CA ASN A 64 -13.99 -9.09 -34.12
C ASN A 64 -14.44 -7.80 -34.83
N ILE A 65 -13.54 -7.10 -35.53
CA ILE A 65 -13.85 -5.80 -36.15
C ILE A 65 -15.03 -5.89 -37.13
N ASP A 66 -15.07 -6.91 -37.98
CA ASP A 66 -16.17 -7.11 -38.93
C ASP A 66 -17.51 -7.29 -38.22
N ALA A 67 -17.58 -8.19 -37.23
CA ALA A 67 -18.80 -8.45 -36.48
C ALA A 67 -19.31 -7.21 -35.72
N VAL A 68 -18.39 -6.44 -35.14
CA VAL A 68 -18.71 -5.23 -34.36
C VAL A 68 -19.18 -4.09 -35.27
N VAL A 69 -18.46 -3.85 -36.37
CA VAL A 69 -18.85 -2.81 -37.33
C VAL A 69 -20.15 -3.20 -38.04
N LYS A 70 -20.37 -4.48 -38.34
CA LYS A 70 -21.65 -4.98 -38.87
C LYS A 70 -22.81 -4.71 -37.94
N ALA A 71 -22.61 -4.88 -36.63
CA ALA A 71 -23.64 -4.62 -35.63
C ALA A 71 -23.94 -3.13 -35.47
N PHE A 72 -22.91 -2.29 -35.29
CA PHE A 72 -23.09 -0.90 -34.84
C PHE A 72 -22.83 0.17 -35.92
N GLY A 73 -22.06 -0.18 -36.95
CA GLY A 73 -21.72 0.68 -38.07
C GLY A 73 -22.92 1.26 -38.83
N PRO A 74 -23.98 0.48 -39.11
CA PRO A 74 -25.20 1.00 -39.74
C PRO A 74 -25.94 2.07 -38.92
N SER A 75 -25.66 2.18 -37.62
CA SER A 75 -26.26 3.20 -36.74
C SER A 75 -25.44 4.50 -36.66
N THR A 76 -24.36 4.62 -37.43
CA THR A 76 -23.47 5.78 -37.43
C THR A 76 -24.21 7.05 -37.86
N LYS A 77 -24.03 8.12 -37.09
CA LYS A 77 -24.56 9.45 -37.38
C LYS A 77 -24.10 9.96 -38.76
N LEU A 78 -25.01 10.59 -39.49
CA LEU A 78 -24.74 11.15 -40.82
C LEU A 78 -23.60 12.18 -40.76
N GLY A 79 -22.60 12.02 -41.63
CA GLY A 79 -21.42 12.89 -41.70
C GLY A 79 -20.41 12.71 -40.57
N ALA A 80 -20.55 11.69 -39.71
CA ALA A 80 -19.57 11.40 -38.67
C ALA A 80 -18.25 10.85 -39.25
N ILE A 81 -17.21 10.89 -38.42
CA ILE A 81 -15.90 10.31 -38.73
C ILE A 81 -15.73 9.00 -37.96
N VAL A 82 -15.29 7.94 -38.62
CA VAL A 82 -15.05 6.62 -38.02
C VAL A 82 -13.60 6.22 -38.21
N GLY A 83 -12.99 5.72 -37.15
CA GLY A 83 -11.66 5.12 -37.16
C GLY A 83 -11.65 3.81 -36.38
N GLY A 84 -10.63 2.98 -36.62
CA GLY A 84 -10.32 1.84 -35.76
C GLY A 84 -8.90 1.94 -35.23
N GLN A 85 -8.64 1.26 -34.12
CA GLN A 85 -7.32 1.18 -33.49
C GLN A 85 -6.68 -0.21 -33.65
N THR A 86 -7.17 -1.02 -34.59
CA THR A 86 -6.67 -2.40 -34.75
C THR A 86 -5.22 -2.43 -35.23
N SER A 87 -4.50 -3.49 -34.88
CA SER A 87 -3.09 -3.66 -35.23
C SER A 87 -2.84 -4.05 -36.70
N CYS A 88 -3.90 -4.38 -37.46
CA CYS A 88 -3.85 -4.71 -38.89
C CYS A 88 -5.03 -4.05 -39.58
N LYS A 89 -4.75 -3.25 -40.60
CA LYS A 89 -5.72 -2.33 -41.21
C LYS A 89 -6.50 -2.97 -42.34
N ALA A 90 -5.98 -3.99 -43.01
CA ALA A 90 -6.70 -4.71 -44.06
C ALA A 90 -8.12 -5.18 -43.64
N PRO A 91 -8.31 -5.97 -42.56
CA PRO A 91 -9.65 -6.40 -42.13
C PRO A 91 -10.52 -5.24 -41.61
N GLU A 92 -9.89 -4.20 -41.06
CA GLU A 92 -10.58 -3.00 -40.58
C GLU A 92 -11.17 -2.20 -41.75
N MET A 93 -10.41 -1.99 -42.82
CA MET A 93 -10.89 -1.29 -44.02
C MET A 93 -11.97 -2.11 -44.74
N GLU A 94 -11.82 -3.43 -44.81
CA GLU A 94 -12.84 -4.32 -45.40
C GLU A 94 -14.17 -4.24 -44.63
N ALA A 95 -14.12 -4.30 -43.30
CA ALA A 95 -15.30 -4.14 -42.45
C ALA A 95 -15.96 -2.76 -42.60
N PHE A 96 -15.15 -1.70 -42.67
CA PHE A 96 -15.64 -0.34 -42.84
C PHE A 96 -16.30 -0.12 -44.21
N GLU A 97 -15.73 -0.62 -45.29
CA GLU A 97 -16.36 -0.52 -46.62
C GLU A 97 -17.61 -1.40 -46.75
N ALA A 98 -17.65 -2.55 -46.08
CA ALA A 98 -18.80 -3.46 -46.15
C ALA A 98 -20.03 -2.93 -45.38
N HIS A 99 -19.83 -2.32 -44.21
CA HIS A 99 -20.92 -2.08 -43.25
C HIS A 99 -21.16 -0.62 -42.87
N LEU A 100 -20.24 0.31 -43.17
CA LEU A 100 -20.48 1.74 -42.89
C LEU A 100 -21.26 2.43 -44.02
N PRO A 101 -22.15 3.38 -43.70
CA PRO A 101 -22.79 4.24 -44.69
C PRO A 101 -21.78 5.00 -45.58
N LYS A 102 -22.16 5.32 -46.82
CA LYS A 102 -21.26 5.98 -47.80
C LYS A 102 -20.95 7.44 -47.49
N ASP A 103 -21.77 8.07 -46.66
CA ASP A 103 -21.69 9.45 -46.21
C ASP A 103 -20.80 9.64 -44.95
N VAL A 104 -20.19 8.57 -44.46
CA VAL A 104 -19.28 8.58 -43.30
C VAL A 104 -17.82 8.65 -43.76
N SER A 105 -17.06 9.54 -43.11
CA SER A 105 -15.63 9.70 -43.32
C SER A 105 -14.82 8.65 -42.54
N ILE A 106 -13.78 8.08 -43.15
CA ILE A 106 -12.94 7.04 -42.54
C ILE A 106 -11.52 7.57 -42.32
N VAL A 107 -11.15 7.75 -41.05
CA VAL A 107 -9.80 8.13 -40.60
C VAL A 107 -9.39 7.20 -39.47
N SER A 108 -8.46 6.29 -39.76
CA SER A 108 -8.01 5.27 -38.82
C SER A 108 -6.73 5.69 -38.10
N VAL A 109 -6.51 5.16 -36.89
CA VAL A 109 -5.35 5.49 -36.06
C VAL A 109 -4.70 4.22 -35.50
N HIS A 110 -3.41 4.24 -35.19
CA HIS A 110 -2.77 3.13 -34.48
C HIS A 110 -1.59 3.62 -33.64
N SER A 111 -1.70 3.46 -32.33
CA SER A 111 -0.64 3.80 -31.38
C SER A 111 0.41 2.68 -31.36
N LEU A 112 1.65 2.99 -31.73
CA LEU A 112 2.74 2.00 -31.80
C LEU A 112 3.49 1.86 -30.46
N HIS A 113 2.72 1.74 -29.37
CA HIS A 113 3.24 1.47 -28.03
C HIS A 113 2.26 0.61 -27.24
N GLY A 114 2.78 -0.11 -26.23
CA GLY A 114 1.96 -0.99 -25.40
C GLY A 114 1.09 -0.23 -24.38
N PRO A 115 0.10 -0.93 -23.79
CA PRO A 115 -0.68 -0.40 -22.67
C PRO A 115 0.25 -0.11 -21.48
N GLY A 116 0.09 1.07 -20.86
CA GLY A 116 0.93 1.51 -19.72
C GLY A 116 2.18 2.32 -20.11
N ILE A 117 2.43 2.56 -21.40
CA ILE A 117 3.45 3.51 -21.87
C ILE A 117 2.76 4.84 -22.19
N ALA A 118 3.28 5.94 -21.65
CA ALA A 118 2.76 7.28 -21.96
C ALA A 118 2.90 7.57 -23.47
N PRO A 119 1.86 8.12 -24.12
CA PRO A 119 1.86 8.33 -25.58
C PRO A 119 2.82 9.43 -26.05
N LYS A 120 3.29 10.28 -25.13
CA LYS A 120 4.20 11.39 -25.39
C LYS A 120 5.49 10.92 -26.10
N GLY A 121 5.74 11.47 -27.28
CA GLY A 121 6.89 11.15 -28.12
C GLY A 121 6.88 9.75 -28.77
N GLN A 122 5.85 8.93 -28.51
CA GLN A 122 5.69 7.64 -29.17
C GLN A 122 5.06 7.81 -30.55
N PRO A 123 5.33 6.92 -31.51
CA PRO A 123 4.71 7.01 -32.83
C PRO A 123 3.20 6.72 -32.78
N LEU A 124 2.41 7.60 -33.38
CA LEU A 124 0.97 7.43 -33.61
C LEU A 124 0.71 7.49 -35.11
N VAL A 125 0.27 6.38 -35.70
CA VAL A 125 -0.03 6.32 -37.12
C VAL A 125 -1.42 6.90 -37.37
N LEU A 126 -1.52 7.82 -38.33
CA LEU A 126 -2.77 8.39 -38.84
C LEU A 126 -2.96 7.96 -40.30
N ILE A 127 -4.12 7.39 -40.61
CA ILE A 127 -4.44 6.82 -41.92
C ILE A 127 -5.67 7.50 -42.47
N LYS A 128 -5.47 8.32 -43.50
CA LYS A 128 -6.55 8.91 -44.29
C LYS A 128 -7.00 7.90 -45.35
N TYR A 129 -8.19 7.33 -45.21
CA TYR A 129 -8.71 6.35 -46.17
C TYR A 129 -9.80 6.97 -47.06
N ARG A 130 -11.01 7.17 -46.51
CA ARG A 130 -12.17 7.74 -47.21
C ARG A 130 -12.68 8.96 -46.47
N ALA A 131 -11.93 10.06 -46.50
CA ALA A 131 -12.26 11.27 -45.75
C ALA A 131 -11.83 12.55 -46.48
N SER A 132 -12.51 13.67 -46.21
CA SER A 132 -12.08 14.97 -46.69
C SER A 132 -10.77 15.42 -46.01
N HIS A 133 -10.11 16.45 -46.52
CA HIS A 133 -8.92 16.99 -45.84
C HIS A 133 -9.28 17.67 -44.51
N ALA A 134 -10.46 18.30 -44.42
CA ALA A 134 -10.96 18.92 -43.20
C ALA A 134 -11.20 17.88 -42.10
N ASP A 135 -11.85 16.76 -42.42
CA ASP A 135 -12.10 15.67 -41.46
C ASP A 135 -10.81 15.03 -40.96
N PHE A 136 -9.81 14.90 -41.85
CA PHE A 136 -8.50 14.39 -41.46
C PHE A 136 -7.79 15.34 -40.47
N LEU A 137 -7.79 16.65 -40.74
CA LEU A 137 -7.22 17.66 -39.83
C LEU A 137 -7.97 17.71 -38.50
N PHE A 138 -9.28 17.48 -38.51
CA PHE A 138 -10.07 17.38 -37.28
C PHE A 138 -9.58 16.23 -36.38
N VAL A 139 -9.42 15.03 -36.93
CA VAL A 139 -8.90 13.88 -36.16
C VAL A 139 -7.46 14.12 -35.72
N GLU A 140 -6.62 14.69 -36.58
CA GLU A 140 -5.25 15.05 -36.24
C GLU A 140 -5.17 16.04 -35.06
N ASN A 141 -6.01 17.08 -35.06
CA ASN A 141 -6.08 18.04 -33.97
C ASN A 141 -6.54 17.39 -32.66
N ILE A 142 -7.53 16.50 -32.71
CA ILE A 142 -7.93 15.71 -31.53
C ILE A 142 -6.76 14.87 -31.03
N MET A 143 -6.08 14.16 -31.91
CA MET A 143 -4.97 13.27 -31.54
C MET A 143 -3.72 14.01 -31.04
N SER A 144 -3.58 15.30 -31.35
CA SER A 144 -2.47 16.13 -30.88
C SER A 144 -2.38 16.24 -29.36
N CYS A 145 -3.50 16.06 -28.64
CA CYS A 145 -3.51 16.05 -27.16
C CYS A 145 -2.68 14.91 -26.55
N LEU A 146 -2.36 13.86 -27.32
CA LEU A 146 -1.54 12.74 -26.88
C LEU A 146 -0.03 13.06 -26.88
N GLU A 147 0.37 14.19 -27.47
CA GLU A 147 1.77 14.58 -27.67
C GLU A 147 2.61 13.49 -28.39
N SER A 148 1.95 12.64 -29.18
CA SER A 148 2.59 11.58 -29.95
C SER A 148 3.27 12.13 -31.21
N LYS A 149 4.29 11.41 -31.70
CA LYS A 149 4.87 11.69 -33.01
C LYS A 149 3.92 11.16 -34.08
N HIS A 150 3.19 12.05 -34.75
CA HIS A 150 2.28 11.66 -35.82
C HIS A 150 3.05 11.11 -37.03
N VAL A 151 2.59 9.97 -37.54
CA VAL A 151 3.16 9.26 -38.68
C VAL A 151 2.04 9.01 -39.69
N TYR A 152 2.18 9.52 -40.90
CA TYR A 152 1.14 9.42 -41.93
C TYR A 152 1.45 8.26 -42.87
N LEU A 153 0.55 7.28 -42.95
CA LEU A 153 0.70 6.10 -43.81
C LEU A 153 -0.62 5.75 -44.48
N SER A 154 -0.55 5.08 -45.63
CA SER A 154 -1.70 4.33 -46.15
C SER A 154 -1.92 3.04 -45.35
N ALA A 155 -3.13 2.47 -45.42
CA ALA A 155 -3.43 1.19 -44.76
C ALA A 155 -2.50 0.05 -45.22
N GLU A 156 -2.18 0.00 -46.51
CA GLU A 156 -1.26 -0.98 -47.09
C GLU A 156 0.18 -0.76 -46.61
N GLN A 157 0.66 0.49 -46.60
CA GLN A 157 1.99 0.84 -46.09
C GLN A 157 2.12 0.50 -44.61
N HIS A 158 1.09 0.78 -43.82
CA HIS A 158 1.03 0.44 -42.40
C HIS A 158 1.19 -1.07 -42.18
N ASP A 159 0.38 -1.88 -42.86
CA ASP A 159 0.40 -3.34 -42.68
C ASP A 159 1.73 -3.94 -43.14
N ARG A 160 2.31 -3.43 -44.24
CA ARG A 160 3.64 -3.86 -44.69
C ARG A 160 4.74 -3.53 -43.67
N ILE A 161 4.77 -2.29 -43.18
CA ILE A 161 5.79 -1.81 -42.23
C ILE A 161 5.67 -2.54 -40.88
N THR A 162 4.45 -2.78 -40.39
CA THR A 162 4.23 -3.52 -39.14
C THR A 162 4.63 -4.99 -39.26
N ALA A 163 4.37 -5.63 -40.41
CA ALA A 163 4.88 -6.98 -40.68
C ALA A 163 6.42 -7.01 -40.66
N ASP A 164 7.07 -6.14 -41.46
CA ASP A 164 8.53 -6.09 -41.60
C ASP A 164 9.27 -5.82 -40.28
N THR A 165 8.63 -5.14 -39.33
CA THR A 165 9.23 -4.80 -38.02
C THR A 165 8.90 -5.78 -36.90
N GLN A 166 7.76 -6.48 -36.95
CA GLN A 166 7.24 -7.26 -35.82
C GLN A 166 7.05 -8.74 -36.11
N ALA A 167 6.74 -9.16 -37.34
CA ALA A 167 6.30 -10.54 -37.62
C ALA A 167 7.38 -11.59 -37.29
N VAL A 168 8.58 -11.42 -37.85
CA VAL A 168 9.70 -12.36 -37.62
C VAL A 168 10.17 -12.30 -36.16
N THR A 169 10.18 -11.10 -35.58
CA THR A 169 10.52 -10.87 -34.17
C THR A 169 9.61 -11.67 -33.25
N HIS A 170 8.29 -11.58 -33.43
CA HIS A 170 7.33 -12.36 -32.64
C HIS A 170 7.49 -13.86 -32.85
N ALA A 171 7.65 -14.31 -34.11
CA ALA A 171 7.85 -15.73 -34.41
C ALA A 171 9.09 -16.31 -33.71
N ALA A 172 10.20 -15.57 -33.68
CA ALA A 172 11.42 -16.00 -33.00
C ALA A 172 11.19 -16.20 -31.49
N PHE A 173 10.59 -15.22 -30.81
CA PHE A 173 10.39 -15.29 -29.35
C PHE A 173 9.32 -16.29 -28.92
N LEU A 174 8.25 -16.41 -29.69
CA LEU A 174 7.25 -17.45 -29.46
C LEU A 174 7.86 -18.84 -29.59
N SER A 175 8.74 -19.03 -30.59
CA SER A 175 9.46 -20.29 -30.79
C SER A 175 10.46 -20.56 -29.67
N MET A 176 11.16 -19.54 -29.15
CA MET A 176 12.05 -19.69 -27.99
C MET A 176 11.29 -20.13 -26.73
N GLY A 177 10.18 -19.46 -26.40
CA GLY A 177 9.38 -19.84 -25.23
C GLY A 177 8.77 -21.24 -25.37
N ALA A 178 8.34 -21.62 -26.57
CA ALA A 178 7.85 -22.96 -26.86
C ALA A 178 8.94 -24.04 -26.73
N ALA A 179 10.17 -23.75 -27.16
CA ALA A 179 11.30 -24.67 -27.02
C ALA A 179 11.70 -24.86 -25.55
N TRP A 180 11.78 -23.78 -24.77
CA TRP A 180 12.03 -23.85 -23.33
C TRP A 180 10.94 -24.61 -22.59
N PHE A 181 9.68 -24.40 -22.95
CA PHE A 181 8.55 -25.17 -22.42
C PHE A 181 8.65 -26.65 -22.77
N ALA A 182 8.92 -27.00 -24.03
CA ALA A 182 9.06 -28.39 -24.47
C ALA A 182 10.20 -29.12 -23.76
N ASN A 183 11.31 -28.43 -23.49
CA ASN A 183 12.44 -28.96 -22.74
C ASN A 183 12.24 -28.91 -21.21
N ASN A 184 11.11 -28.39 -20.71
CA ASN A 184 10.85 -28.15 -19.29
C ASN A 184 12.00 -27.38 -18.61
N GLN A 185 12.49 -26.34 -19.30
CA GLN A 185 13.60 -25.50 -18.87
C GLN A 185 13.11 -24.09 -18.56
N PHE A 186 13.62 -23.52 -17.47
CA PHE A 186 13.49 -22.11 -17.15
C PHE A 186 14.79 -21.40 -17.53
N PRO A 187 14.79 -20.47 -18.50
CA PRO A 187 16.02 -19.92 -19.06
C PRO A 187 16.88 -19.14 -18.05
N TRP A 188 16.28 -18.53 -17.01
CA TRP A 188 17.02 -17.81 -15.96
C TRP A 188 17.68 -18.72 -14.92
N ASP A 189 17.24 -19.97 -14.79
CA ASP A 189 17.83 -20.97 -13.87
C ASP A 189 19.00 -21.71 -14.53
N SER A 190 19.14 -21.60 -15.85
CA SER A 190 20.20 -22.22 -16.63
C SER A 190 21.31 -21.23 -16.93
N SER A 191 22.56 -21.59 -16.62
CA SER A 191 23.74 -20.79 -16.98
C SER A 191 23.93 -20.63 -18.50
N ARG A 192 23.14 -21.34 -19.32
CA ARG A 192 23.16 -21.28 -20.79
C ARG A 192 22.53 -20.01 -21.36
N TYR A 193 21.53 -19.44 -20.69
CA TYR A 193 20.72 -18.32 -21.21
C TYR A 193 20.86 -17.04 -20.35
N VAL A 194 21.93 -16.93 -19.57
CA VAL A 194 22.22 -15.76 -18.72
C VAL A 194 23.49 -15.05 -19.22
N GLY A 195 23.36 -13.75 -19.51
CA GLY A 195 24.46 -12.86 -19.95
C GLY A 195 24.38 -12.39 -21.40
N GLY A 196 24.76 -11.14 -21.65
CA GLY A 196 24.85 -10.51 -22.97
C GLY A 196 23.55 -10.56 -23.77
N ILE A 197 23.64 -11.07 -25.01
CA ILE A 197 22.51 -11.22 -25.95
C ILE A 197 21.35 -12.03 -25.34
N GLU A 198 21.65 -13.01 -24.49
CA GLU A 198 20.64 -13.93 -23.94
C GLU A 198 19.71 -13.23 -22.94
N ASN A 199 20.20 -12.25 -22.18
CA ASN A 199 19.37 -11.42 -21.30
C ASN A 199 18.26 -10.71 -22.07
N VAL A 200 18.60 -10.13 -23.24
CA VAL A 200 17.62 -9.44 -24.08
C VAL A 200 16.61 -10.43 -24.65
N LYS A 201 17.07 -11.61 -25.09
CA LYS A 201 16.19 -12.65 -25.62
C LYS A 201 15.16 -13.10 -24.59
N MET A 202 15.62 -13.44 -23.39
CA MET A 202 14.78 -13.90 -22.29
C MET A 202 13.76 -12.85 -21.86
N ASN A 203 14.20 -11.60 -21.63
CA ASN A 203 13.31 -10.52 -21.19
C ASN A 203 12.21 -10.22 -22.22
N ILE A 204 12.53 -10.23 -23.52
CA ILE A 204 11.53 -9.97 -24.56
C ILE A 204 10.57 -11.16 -24.71
N THR A 205 11.05 -12.40 -24.66
CA THR A 205 10.19 -13.60 -24.68
C THR A 205 9.16 -13.56 -23.56
N LEU A 206 9.60 -13.32 -22.32
CA LEU A 206 8.70 -13.25 -21.17
C LEU A 206 7.71 -12.09 -21.26
N ARG A 207 8.15 -10.93 -21.78
CA ARG A 207 7.25 -9.80 -22.04
C ARG A 207 6.19 -10.14 -23.09
N ILE A 208 6.51 -10.94 -24.10
CA ILE A 208 5.51 -11.36 -25.10
C ILE A 208 4.49 -12.28 -24.45
N TYR A 209 4.94 -13.31 -23.72
CA TYR A 209 4.04 -14.24 -23.03
C TYR A 209 3.26 -13.60 -21.87
N SER A 210 3.71 -12.49 -21.29
CA SER A 210 2.93 -11.75 -20.28
C SER A 210 1.79 -10.90 -20.88
N ASN A 211 1.67 -10.80 -22.21
CA ASN A 211 0.63 -10.04 -22.90
C ASN A 211 -0.46 -10.96 -23.47
N LYS A 212 -1.54 -10.36 -24.00
CA LYS A 212 -2.67 -11.12 -24.56
C LYS A 212 -2.32 -11.73 -25.92
N TRP A 213 -2.60 -13.02 -26.08
CA TRP A 213 -2.28 -13.81 -27.28
C TRP A 213 -2.85 -13.21 -28.58
N HIS A 214 -4.06 -12.62 -28.52
CA HIS A 214 -4.79 -12.15 -29.69
C HIS A 214 -4.10 -10.96 -30.39
N VAL A 215 -3.25 -10.21 -29.68
CA VAL A 215 -2.44 -9.12 -30.26
C VAL A 215 -1.44 -9.68 -31.27
N TYR A 216 -0.79 -10.79 -30.91
CA TYR A 216 0.21 -11.46 -31.75
C TYR A 216 -0.45 -12.30 -32.85
N ALA A 217 -1.49 -13.05 -32.51
CA ALA A 217 -2.25 -13.85 -33.47
C ALA A 217 -2.92 -12.99 -34.54
N GLY A 218 -3.48 -11.83 -34.16
CA GLY A 218 -4.12 -10.89 -35.09
C GLY A 218 -3.16 -10.40 -36.17
N LEU A 219 -1.97 -9.92 -35.79
CA LEU A 219 -0.94 -9.53 -36.77
C LEU A 219 -0.50 -10.74 -37.60
N ALA A 220 -0.17 -11.87 -36.98
CA ALA A 220 0.39 -13.02 -37.68
C ALA A 220 -0.59 -13.64 -38.69
N ILE A 221 -1.86 -13.77 -38.33
CA ILE A 221 -2.89 -14.48 -39.12
C ILE A 221 -3.65 -13.55 -40.07
N LEU A 222 -3.84 -12.27 -39.75
CA LEU A 222 -4.66 -11.38 -40.61
C LEU A 222 -3.81 -10.60 -41.60
N ASN A 223 -2.51 -10.39 -41.33
CA ASN A 223 -1.61 -9.67 -42.23
C ASN A 223 -0.97 -10.64 -43.26
N PRO A 224 -1.21 -10.47 -44.57
CA PRO A 224 -0.64 -11.34 -45.60
C PRO A 224 0.89 -11.31 -45.67
N ASP A 225 1.52 -10.15 -45.43
CA ASP A 225 2.98 -10.03 -45.41
C ASP A 225 3.57 -10.75 -44.20
N ALA A 226 2.91 -10.67 -43.04
CA ALA A 226 3.33 -11.39 -41.84
C ALA A 226 3.31 -12.91 -42.05
N LYS A 227 2.25 -13.46 -42.69
CA LYS A 227 2.20 -14.89 -43.04
C LYS A 227 3.39 -15.32 -43.89
N ARG A 228 3.72 -14.53 -44.92
CA ARG A 228 4.85 -14.82 -45.81
C ARG A 228 6.17 -14.81 -45.05
N GLN A 229 6.35 -13.82 -44.18
CA GLN A 229 7.55 -13.68 -43.34
C GLN A 229 7.73 -14.80 -42.32
N ILE A 230 6.65 -15.19 -41.62
CA ILE A 230 6.70 -16.26 -40.62
C ILE A 230 6.98 -17.60 -41.30
N LYS A 231 6.39 -17.85 -42.47
CA LYS A 231 6.67 -19.05 -43.27
C LYS A 231 8.14 -19.09 -43.70
N GLN A 232 8.64 -18.00 -44.29
CA GLN A 232 10.04 -17.93 -44.70
C GLN A 232 11.00 -18.06 -43.51
N TYR A 233 10.65 -17.50 -42.35
CA TYR A 233 11.45 -17.63 -41.13
C TYR A 233 11.56 -19.09 -40.70
N ALA A 234 10.46 -19.83 -40.66
CA ALA A 234 10.48 -21.25 -40.33
C ALA A 234 11.31 -22.07 -41.34
N GLU A 235 11.25 -21.72 -42.63
CA GLU A 235 12.12 -22.32 -43.66
C GLU A 235 13.59 -21.97 -43.43
N SER A 236 13.92 -20.70 -43.13
CA SER A 236 15.29 -20.26 -42.82
C SER A 236 15.87 -20.95 -41.58
N VAL A 237 15.09 -21.08 -40.50
CA VAL A 237 15.48 -21.85 -39.30
C VAL A 237 15.77 -23.29 -39.68
N THR A 238 14.85 -23.92 -40.42
CA THR A 238 14.98 -25.34 -40.82
C THR A 238 16.20 -25.59 -41.69
N GLU A 239 16.45 -24.74 -42.69
CA GLU A 239 17.56 -24.92 -43.62
C GLU A 239 18.92 -24.64 -42.97
N LEU A 240 19.02 -23.60 -42.13
CA LEU A 240 20.25 -23.35 -41.37
C LEU A 240 20.53 -24.49 -40.39
N PHE A 241 19.52 -24.98 -39.68
CA PHE A 241 19.68 -26.10 -38.76
C PHE A 241 20.09 -27.40 -39.48
N LYS A 242 19.58 -27.66 -40.69
CA LYS A 242 20.04 -28.78 -41.54
C LYS A 242 21.52 -28.66 -41.91
N LEU A 243 21.99 -27.47 -42.30
CA LEU A 243 23.41 -27.22 -42.58
C LEU A 243 24.28 -27.45 -41.34
N MET A 244 23.80 -26.99 -40.18
CA MET A 244 24.46 -27.23 -38.89
C MET A 244 24.56 -28.73 -38.57
N LEU A 245 23.51 -29.52 -38.86
CA LEU A 245 23.49 -30.98 -38.62
C LEU A 245 24.35 -31.76 -39.62
N ALA A 246 24.40 -31.32 -40.88
CA ALA A 246 25.20 -31.94 -41.92
C ALA A 246 26.71 -31.62 -41.80
N GLY A 247 27.09 -30.68 -40.93
CA GLY A 247 28.47 -30.22 -40.77
C GLY A 247 28.98 -29.39 -41.97
N HIS A 248 28.07 -28.81 -42.76
CA HIS A 248 28.42 -28.01 -43.94
C HIS A 248 28.84 -26.58 -43.55
N GLY A 249 29.95 -26.45 -42.82
CA GLY A 249 30.41 -25.18 -42.27
C GLY A 249 30.68 -24.08 -43.29
N ASP A 250 31.25 -24.43 -44.45
CA ASP A 250 31.57 -23.45 -45.51
C ASP A 250 30.30 -22.90 -46.19
N GLU A 251 29.32 -23.77 -46.45
CA GLU A 251 28.02 -23.38 -47.01
C GLU A 251 27.22 -22.51 -46.02
N LEU A 252 27.25 -22.87 -44.72
CA LEU A 252 26.65 -22.06 -43.65
C LEU A 252 27.31 -20.67 -43.58
N ARG A 253 28.65 -20.61 -43.60
CA ARG A 253 29.42 -19.37 -43.55
C ARG A 253 29.13 -18.47 -44.75
N GLU A 254 29.14 -19.02 -45.97
CA GLU A 254 28.82 -18.28 -47.19
C GLU A 254 27.40 -17.69 -47.14
N ARG A 255 26.41 -18.50 -46.72
CA ARG A 255 25.01 -18.08 -46.61
C ARG A 255 24.83 -16.97 -45.57
N VAL A 256 25.39 -17.12 -44.37
CA VAL A 256 25.30 -16.11 -43.30
C VAL A 256 25.98 -14.80 -43.69
N HIS A 257 27.16 -14.84 -44.33
CA HIS A 257 27.82 -13.62 -44.80
C HIS A 257 27.12 -12.96 -45.99
N THR A 258 26.50 -13.73 -46.88
CA THR A 258 25.68 -13.18 -47.96
C THR A 258 24.47 -12.45 -47.40
N ALA A 259 23.77 -13.05 -46.43
CA ALA A 259 22.65 -12.42 -45.75
C ALA A 259 23.09 -11.16 -44.97
N ARG A 260 24.23 -11.21 -44.28
CA ARG A 260 24.86 -10.05 -43.61
C ARG A 260 25.05 -8.89 -44.59
N LYS A 261 25.67 -9.16 -45.74
CA LYS A 261 25.99 -8.14 -46.74
C LYS A 261 24.73 -7.49 -47.30
N ALA A 262 23.68 -8.28 -47.55
CA ALA A 262 22.42 -7.79 -48.06
C ALA A 262 21.68 -6.87 -47.06
N VAL A 263 21.68 -7.20 -45.76
CA VAL A 263 20.89 -6.47 -44.75
C VAL A 263 21.65 -5.28 -44.13
N PHE A 264 22.96 -5.41 -43.87
CA PHE A 264 23.73 -4.39 -43.15
C PHE A 264 24.71 -3.59 -44.03
N GLY A 265 25.05 -4.08 -45.24
CA GLY A 265 26.02 -3.48 -46.16
C GLY A 265 27.48 -3.53 -45.67
N ASP A 266 28.43 -3.21 -46.55
CA ASP A 266 29.88 -3.27 -46.25
C ASP A 266 30.37 -2.08 -45.37
N ASN A 267 29.56 -1.03 -45.22
CA ASN A 267 29.99 0.30 -44.77
C ASN A 267 29.67 0.65 -43.29
N ARG A 268 29.25 -0.32 -42.46
CA ARG A 268 28.92 -0.08 -41.05
C ARG A 268 29.99 -0.49 -40.03
N ASN A 269 31.12 -1.06 -40.47
CA ASN A 269 32.22 -1.50 -39.60
C ASN A 269 32.90 -0.39 -38.75
N GLY A 270 32.44 0.88 -38.82
CA GLY A 270 32.96 2.01 -38.04
C GLY A 270 31.91 2.93 -37.41
N LYS A 271 30.60 2.63 -37.49
CA LYS A 271 29.57 3.42 -36.78
C LYS A 271 29.36 2.88 -35.36
N LYS A 272 29.09 3.78 -34.42
CA LYS A 272 28.85 3.47 -32.99
C LYS A 272 27.66 2.49 -32.89
N LEU A 273 27.93 1.24 -32.49
CA LEU A 273 26.91 0.19 -32.32
C LEU A 273 25.76 0.66 -31.43
N LEU A 274 24.54 0.22 -31.74
CA LEU A 274 23.33 0.56 -30.97
C LEU A 274 23.39 0.10 -29.50
N LEU A 275 24.06 -1.02 -29.23
CA LEU A 275 24.16 -1.64 -27.90
C LEU A 275 25.63 -1.98 -27.58
N ARG A 276 25.97 -2.02 -26.28
CA ARG A 276 27.30 -2.36 -25.76
C ARG A 276 27.17 -3.45 -24.69
N ASP A 277 28.24 -4.23 -24.48
CA ASP A 277 28.26 -5.34 -23.51
C ASP A 277 27.83 -4.91 -22.09
N ASP A 278 28.33 -3.76 -21.64
CA ASP A 278 28.02 -3.18 -20.32
C ASP A 278 26.55 -2.77 -20.15
N LEU A 279 25.80 -2.61 -21.24
CA LEU A 279 24.36 -2.35 -21.20
C LEU A 279 23.55 -3.66 -21.22
N LEU A 280 24.04 -4.69 -21.90
CA LEU A 280 23.37 -5.99 -22.04
C LEU A 280 23.39 -6.83 -20.75
N ASP A 281 24.48 -6.72 -19.97
CA ASP A 281 24.65 -7.48 -18.72
C ASP A 281 23.90 -6.88 -17.52
N ARG A 282 23.49 -5.62 -17.59
CA ARG A 282 22.75 -4.93 -16.50
C ARG A 282 21.33 -5.48 -16.26
N PHE A 283 20.80 -6.24 -17.21
CA PHE A 283 19.40 -6.70 -17.21
C PHE A 283 19.32 -8.23 -17.18
N ALA A 284 20.17 -8.90 -16.40
CA ALA A 284 20.09 -10.34 -16.16
C ALA A 284 18.99 -10.68 -15.13
N LEU A 285 18.16 -11.70 -15.40
CA LEU A 285 17.22 -12.29 -14.43
C LEU A 285 17.89 -13.39 -13.56
N GLY A 286 19.09 -13.83 -13.93
CA GLY A 286 19.84 -14.88 -13.22
C GLY A 286 21.28 -14.44 -12.89
N THR A 287 21.99 -15.23 -12.10
CA THR A 287 23.41 -14.98 -11.77
C THR A 287 24.29 -15.12 -13.00
N ILE A 288 25.00 -14.05 -13.36
CA ILE A 288 25.90 -14.04 -14.52
C ILE A 288 27.06 -15.01 -14.25
N PRO A 289 27.27 -16.04 -15.10
CA PRO A 289 28.35 -17.01 -14.92
C PRO A 289 29.73 -16.37 -15.15
N GLU A 290 30.75 -16.81 -14.41
CA GLU A 290 32.14 -16.31 -14.54
C GLU A 290 32.72 -16.50 -15.95
N LYS A 291 32.24 -17.50 -16.69
CA LYS A 291 32.57 -17.74 -18.09
C LYS A 291 31.29 -17.89 -18.91
N LYS A 292 31.07 -16.95 -19.83
CA LYS A 292 29.95 -16.97 -20.77
C LYS A 292 30.03 -18.19 -21.68
N LEU A 293 28.95 -18.96 -21.78
CA LEU A 293 28.82 -20.06 -22.72
C LEU A 293 28.60 -19.53 -24.15
N LYS A 294 29.29 -20.13 -25.12
CA LYS A 294 29.19 -19.77 -26.54
C LYS A 294 27.89 -20.32 -27.11
N ASN A 295 27.16 -19.52 -27.87
CA ASN A 295 25.86 -19.90 -28.44
C ASN A 295 25.87 -19.60 -29.94
N ASN A 296 25.33 -20.51 -30.75
CA ASN A 296 25.23 -20.36 -32.20
C ASN A 296 24.21 -19.29 -32.64
N HIS A 297 23.31 -18.91 -31.74
CA HIS A 297 22.25 -17.94 -31.95
C HIS A 297 21.41 -18.20 -33.22
N LEU A 298 21.02 -19.45 -33.46
CA LEU A 298 20.19 -19.89 -34.60
C LEU A 298 18.97 -18.96 -34.82
N SER A 299 18.33 -18.50 -33.73
CA SER A 299 17.20 -17.57 -33.77
C SER A 299 17.50 -16.25 -34.50
N LEU A 300 18.72 -15.70 -34.32
CA LEU A 300 19.18 -14.45 -34.95
C LEU A 300 19.72 -14.69 -36.35
N LEU A 301 20.45 -15.80 -36.57
CA LEU A 301 20.96 -16.17 -37.89
C LEU A 301 19.82 -16.38 -38.89
N ALA A 302 18.79 -17.13 -38.48
CA ALA A 302 17.62 -17.40 -39.31
C ALA A 302 16.80 -16.15 -39.63
N MET A 303 16.84 -15.15 -38.75
CA MET A 303 16.12 -13.90 -38.98
C MET A 303 16.77 -13.06 -40.09
N VAL A 304 18.10 -12.92 -40.04
CA VAL A 304 18.82 -12.18 -41.09
C VAL A 304 18.77 -12.93 -42.42
N ASP A 305 18.81 -14.26 -42.40
CA ASP A 305 18.58 -15.08 -43.61
C ASP A 305 17.16 -14.86 -44.17
N CYS A 306 16.13 -14.84 -43.32
CA CYS A 306 14.75 -14.56 -43.73
C CYS A 306 14.61 -13.16 -44.36
N TRP A 307 15.18 -12.13 -43.72
CA TRP A 307 15.19 -10.78 -44.26
C TRP A 307 15.87 -10.70 -45.61
N TRP A 308 17.02 -11.35 -45.78
CA TRP A 308 17.72 -11.43 -47.06
C TRP A 308 16.86 -12.10 -48.14
N LYS A 309 16.26 -13.26 -47.85
CA LYS A 309 15.40 -13.99 -48.80
C LYS A 309 14.18 -13.20 -49.26
N LEU A 310 13.64 -12.35 -48.39
CA LEU A 310 12.48 -11.50 -48.70
C LEU A 310 12.83 -10.10 -49.18
N GLY A 311 14.12 -9.76 -49.28
CA GLY A 311 14.58 -8.42 -49.65
C GLY A 311 14.17 -7.33 -48.65
N ILE A 312 14.07 -7.68 -47.36
CA ILE A 312 13.66 -6.77 -46.29
C ILE A 312 14.90 -6.15 -45.65
N VAL A 313 14.93 -4.83 -45.57
CA VAL A 313 15.94 -4.08 -44.80
C VAL A 313 15.23 -3.38 -43.64
N PRO A 314 15.29 -3.91 -42.40
CA PRO A 314 14.51 -3.39 -41.27
C PRO A 314 14.76 -1.91 -40.95
N TYR A 315 15.93 -1.38 -41.31
CA TYR A 315 16.29 0.03 -41.10
C TYR A 315 15.41 1.01 -41.88
N ASP A 316 14.91 0.60 -43.04
CA ASP A 316 14.08 1.46 -43.90
C ASP A 316 12.70 1.71 -43.29
N HIS A 317 12.28 0.85 -42.36
CA HIS A 317 10.96 0.85 -41.72
C HIS A 317 11.00 1.28 -40.24
N MET A 318 12.13 1.87 -39.78
CA MET A 318 12.35 2.29 -38.39
C MET A 318 11.40 3.38 -37.89
N ILE A 319 10.68 4.05 -38.79
CA ILE A 319 9.71 5.12 -38.51
C ILE A 319 8.59 4.61 -37.60
N CYS A 320 8.24 3.32 -37.71
CA CYS A 320 7.23 2.64 -36.89
C CYS A 320 7.83 1.66 -35.87
N SER A 321 9.14 1.74 -35.60
CA SER A 321 9.81 0.82 -34.68
C SER A 321 9.38 1.04 -33.23
N THR A 322 8.95 -0.05 -32.59
CA THR A 322 8.66 -0.08 -31.16
C THR A 322 9.97 -0.22 -30.36
N PRO A 323 10.01 0.17 -29.08
CA PRO A 323 11.22 0.00 -28.28
C PRO A 323 11.75 -1.46 -28.21
N PRO A 324 10.90 -2.52 -28.10
CA PRO A 324 11.35 -3.90 -28.24
C PRO A 324 11.99 -4.21 -29.60
N SER A 325 11.41 -3.71 -30.70
CA SER A 325 11.97 -3.96 -32.04
C SER A 325 13.34 -3.28 -32.22
N ARG A 326 13.57 -2.12 -31.57
CA ARG A 326 14.89 -1.45 -31.58
C ARG A 326 15.95 -2.20 -30.77
N MET A 327 15.59 -2.71 -29.59
CA MET A 327 16.48 -3.57 -28.79
C MET A 327 16.88 -4.81 -29.58
N TRP A 328 15.92 -5.42 -30.25
CA TRP A 328 16.12 -6.63 -31.05
C TRP A 328 16.98 -6.41 -32.29
N LEU A 329 16.71 -5.33 -33.05
CA LEU A 329 17.57 -4.92 -34.16
C LEU A 329 18.98 -4.59 -33.67
N GLY A 330 19.10 -3.99 -32.49
CA GLY A 330 20.38 -3.69 -31.85
C GLY A 330 21.21 -4.93 -31.51
N ILE A 331 20.63 -6.00 -30.98
CA ILE A 331 21.40 -7.23 -30.69
C ILE A 331 21.73 -8.02 -31.96
N THR A 332 20.89 -7.90 -32.99
CA THR A 332 21.17 -8.52 -34.30
C THR A 332 22.30 -7.78 -35.01
N GLU A 333 22.28 -6.44 -34.98
CA GLU A 333 23.40 -5.61 -35.42
C GLU A 333 24.67 -5.92 -34.61
N TYR A 334 24.54 -6.09 -33.29
CA TYR A 334 25.67 -6.44 -32.43
C TYR A 334 26.32 -7.78 -32.83
N LEU A 335 25.52 -8.83 -33.08
CA LEU A 335 26.03 -10.13 -33.54
C LEU A 335 26.66 -10.05 -34.94
N PHE A 336 25.97 -9.42 -35.90
CA PHE A 336 26.41 -9.44 -37.31
C PHE A 336 27.47 -8.39 -37.64
N CYS A 337 27.58 -7.30 -36.89
CA CYS A 337 28.59 -6.27 -37.09
C CYS A 337 29.87 -6.51 -36.27
N ASN A 338 29.86 -7.45 -35.32
CA ASN A 338 31.06 -7.92 -34.64
C ASN A 338 31.61 -9.18 -35.35
N PRO A 339 32.73 -9.06 -36.10
CA PRO A 339 33.25 -10.18 -36.90
C PRO A 339 33.68 -11.37 -36.03
N ASP A 340 34.24 -11.12 -34.85
CA ASP A 340 34.71 -12.17 -33.94
C ASP A 340 33.54 -12.95 -33.35
N LEU A 341 32.48 -12.25 -32.95
CA LEU A 341 31.28 -12.87 -32.37
C LEU A 341 30.45 -13.62 -33.42
N LEU A 342 30.38 -13.11 -34.65
CA LEU A 342 29.71 -13.80 -35.76
C LEU A 342 30.42 -15.10 -36.13
N GLU A 343 31.75 -15.07 -36.22
CA GLU A 343 32.54 -16.27 -36.52
C GLU A 343 32.46 -17.29 -35.37
N GLU A 344 32.49 -16.82 -34.11
CA GLU A 344 32.25 -17.66 -32.94
C GLU A 344 30.89 -18.36 -33.02
N ALA A 345 29.82 -17.65 -33.39
CA ALA A 345 28.49 -18.25 -33.53
C ALA A 345 28.44 -19.31 -34.64
N ILE A 346 29.07 -19.06 -35.80
CA ILE A 346 29.15 -20.01 -36.93
C ILE A 346 29.96 -21.25 -36.53
N THR A 347 31.11 -21.07 -35.89
CA THR A 347 31.96 -22.20 -35.44
C THR A 347 31.24 -23.01 -34.37
N THR A 348 30.61 -22.35 -33.39
CA THR A 348 29.80 -23.01 -32.36
C THR A 348 28.65 -23.81 -32.98
N ALA A 349 28.04 -23.32 -34.07
CA ALA A 349 26.95 -24.03 -34.75
C ALA A 349 27.36 -25.37 -35.38
N ILE A 350 28.65 -25.53 -35.72
CA ILE A 350 29.19 -26.74 -36.35
C ILE A 350 29.87 -27.64 -35.30
N ASP A 351 30.71 -27.06 -34.45
CA ASP A 351 31.64 -27.80 -33.59
C ASP A 351 31.10 -28.05 -32.18
N ASP A 352 30.06 -27.31 -31.74
CA ASP A 352 29.50 -27.41 -30.39
C ASP A 352 28.06 -27.95 -30.41
N ASN A 353 27.80 -28.95 -29.57
CA ASN A 353 26.49 -29.59 -29.46
C ASN A 353 25.71 -29.22 -28.19
N THR A 354 26.20 -28.27 -27.39
CA THR A 354 25.63 -27.85 -26.10
C THR A 354 24.20 -27.34 -26.24
N PHE A 355 23.91 -26.59 -27.32
CA PHE A 355 22.58 -26.01 -27.61
C PHE A 355 21.76 -26.85 -28.61
N ARG A 356 22.30 -27.97 -29.12
CA ARG A 356 21.71 -28.70 -30.25
C ARG A 356 20.30 -29.23 -29.97
N ALA A 357 20.05 -29.68 -28.74
CA ALA A 357 18.73 -30.14 -28.31
C ALA A 357 17.73 -28.98 -28.24
N ASP A 358 18.18 -27.81 -27.78
CA ASP A 358 17.35 -26.60 -27.72
C ASP A 358 17.04 -26.07 -29.13
N ASP A 359 18.01 -26.14 -30.06
CA ASP A 359 17.85 -25.77 -31.47
C ASP A 359 16.87 -26.69 -32.21
N LEU A 360 16.81 -27.98 -31.84
CA LEU A 360 15.85 -28.93 -32.39
C LEU A 360 14.42 -28.54 -32.01
N GLU A 361 14.16 -28.34 -30.71
CA GLU A 361 12.84 -27.90 -30.24
C GLU A 361 12.46 -26.53 -30.78
N PHE A 362 13.44 -25.62 -30.89
CA PHE A 362 13.24 -24.31 -31.52
C PHE A 362 12.81 -24.44 -32.99
N THR A 363 13.43 -25.35 -33.74
CA THR A 363 13.08 -25.61 -35.14
C THR A 363 11.67 -26.20 -35.27
N PHE A 364 11.28 -27.12 -34.38
CA PHE A 364 9.92 -27.66 -34.35
C PHE A 364 8.90 -26.59 -33.97
N ALA A 365 9.18 -25.79 -32.96
CA ALA A 365 8.31 -24.69 -32.55
C ALA A 365 8.09 -23.65 -33.67
N ALA A 366 9.16 -23.26 -34.39
CA ALA A 366 9.04 -22.33 -35.51
C ALA A 366 8.15 -22.87 -36.63
N ARG A 367 8.25 -24.18 -36.92
CA ARG A 367 7.38 -24.85 -37.91
C ARG A 367 5.93 -24.96 -37.44
N ASP A 368 5.70 -25.26 -36.16
CA ASP A 368 4.35 -25.35 -35.58
C ASP A 368 3.65 -23.98 -35.63
N TRP A 369 4.30 -22.92 -35.15
CA TRP A 369 3.77 -21.56 -35.23
C TRP A 369 3.48 -21.13 -36.68
N SER A 370 4.40 -21.41 -37.61
CA SER A 370 4.18 -21.16 -39.04
C SER A 370 2.98 -21.93 -39.61
N SER A 371 2.78 -23.19 -39.19
CA SER A 371 1.65 -24.01 -39.63
C SER A 371 0.32 -23.43 -39.14
N ARG A 372 0.22 -23.12 -37.85
CA ARG A 372 -0.98 -22.50 -37.24
C ARG A 372 -1.34 -21.18 -37.91
N VAL A 373 -0.34 -20.35 -38.17
CA VAL A 373 -0.50 -19.07 -38.87
C VAL A 373 -0.98 -19.25 -40.32
N SER A 374 -0.40 -20.21 -41.04
CA SER A 374 -0.78 -20.49 -42.44
C SER A 374 -2.20 -21.04 -42.55
N LEU A 375 -2.62 -21.87 -41.60
CA LEU A 375 -3.97 -22.44 -41.52
C LEU A 375 -5.03 -21.44 -41.03
N GLY A 376 -4.61 -20.30 -40.47
CA GLY A 376 -5.52 -19.34 -39.86
C GLY A 376 -6.23 -19.85 -38.59
N ASN A 377 -5.62 -20.82 -37.89
CA ASN A 377 -6.21 -21.46 -36.73
C ASN A 377 -6.01 -20.61 -35.46
N PHE A 378 -6.94 -19.70 -35.18
CA PHE A 378 -6.90 -18.85 -33.99
C PHE A 378 -7.00 -19.65 -32.68
N ASP A 379 -7.87 -20.68 -32.62
CA ASP A 379 -8.08 -21.46 -31.40
C ASP A 379 -6.84 -22.29 -31.06
N GLY A 380 -6.25 -22.96 -32.04
CA GLY A 380 -5.00 -23.67 -31.87
C GLY A 380 -3.84 -22.73 -31.52
N TYR A 381 -3.80 -21.50 -32.06
CA TYR A 381 -2.80 -20.52 -31.66
C TYR A 381 -2.98 -20.12 -30.19
N ARG A 382 -4.22 -19.87 -29.77
CA ARG A 382 -4.59 -19.51 -28.39
C ARG A 382 -4.20 -20.60 -27.40
N GLU A 383 -4.65 -21.83 -27.62
CA GLU A 383 -4.40 -22.96 -26.71
C GLU A 383 -2.91 -23.12 -26.45
N LYS A 384 -2.10 -23.10 -27.52
CA LYS A 384 -0.64 -23.24 -27.41
C LYS A 384 0.01 -22.07 -26.67
N PHE A 385 -0.45 -20.84 -26.95
CA PHE A 385 0.07 -19.65 -26.29
C PHE A 385 -0.27 -19.64 -24.80
N GLU A 386 -1.53 -19.93 -24.44
CA GLU A 386 -2.03 -19.92 -23.06
C GLU A 386 -1.37 -21.05 -22.23
N GLU A 387 -1.12 -22.22 -22.82
CA GLU A 387 -0.36 -23.32 -22.19
C GLU A 387 1.05 -22.87 -21.78
N ILE A 388 1.79 -22.25 -22.71
CA ILE A 388 3.16 -21.76 -22.46
C ILE A 388 3.13 -20.55 -21.51
N GLN A 389 2.09 -19.71 -21.62
CA GLN A 389 1.89 -18.55 -20.75
C GLN A 389 1.71 -18.98 -19.29
N GLN A 390 0.89 -20.00 -19.03
CA GLN A 390 0.70 -20.56 -17.68
C GLN A 390 2.01 -21.11 -17.11
N TYR A 391 2.84 -21.76 -17.93
CA TYR A 391 4.14 -22.25 -17.49
C TYR A 391 5.09 -21.13 -17.00
N PHE A 392 5.08 -19.97 -17.66
CA PHE A 392 5.94 -18.83 -17.30
C PHE A 392 5.29 -17.82 -16.34
N GLU A 393 4.01 -17.98 -16.00
CA GLU A 393 3.22 -17.05 -15.18
C GLU A 393 3.89 -16.61 -13.86
N PRO A 394 4.54 -17.49 -13.09
CA PRO A 394 5.16 -17.11 -11.81
C PRO A 394 6.27 -16.06 -11.92
N ARG A 395 6.81 -15.81 -13.12
CA ARG A 395 7.97 -14.93 -13.37
C ARG A 395 7.66 -13.68 -14.18
N PHE A 396 6.42 -13.52 -14.66
CA PHE A 396 6.00 -12.31 -15.36
C PHE A 396 6.19 -11.02 -14.55
N PRO A 397 5.93 -10.95 -13.23
CA PRO A 397 6.10 -9.70 -12.48
C PRO A 397 7.54 -9.16 -12.53
N GLU A 398 8.52 -10.04 -12.37
CA GLU A 398 9.94 -9.70 -12.39
C GLU A 398 10.42 -9.34 -13.80
N ALA A 399 10.06 -10.16 -14.79
CA ALA A 399 10.39 -9.92 -16.19
C ALA A 399 9.76 -8.62 -16.73
N ASN A 400 8.56 -8.27 -16.29
CA ASN A 400 7.89 -7.02 -16.68
C ASN A 400 8.60 -5.80 -16.10
N LYS A 401 9.02 -5.88 -14.83
CA LYS A 401 9.79 -4.81 -14.19
C LYS A 401 11.12 -4.57 -14.92
N LEU A 402 11.89 -5.64 -15.12
CA LEU A 402 13.20 -5.58 -15.76
C LEU A 402 13.10 -5.19 -17.24
N GLY A 403 12.13 -5.75 -17.97
CA GLY A 403 11.87 -5.43 -19.38
C GLY A 403 11.46 -3.98 -19.59
N ASN A 404 10.71 -3.38 -18.66
CA ASN A 404 10.39 -1.96 -18.71
C ASN A 404 11.59 -1.07 -18.39
N GLU A 405 12.49 -1.49 -17.49
CA GLU A 405 13.74 -0.78 -17.22
C GLU A 405 14.74 -0.85 -18.38
N MET A 406 14.82 -2.00 -19.05
CA MET A 406 15.67 -2.22 -20.23
C MET A 406 15.29 -1.32 -21.43
N ILE A 407 14.03 -0.90 -21.52
CA ILE A 407 13.51 -0.07 -22.63
C ILE A 407 13.75 1.43 -22.41
N LYS A 408 13.88 1.90 -21.15
CA LYS A 408 14.09 3.32 -20.83
C LYS A 408 15.33 3.93 -21.53
N PRO A 409 16.51 3.28 -21.59
CA PRO A 409 17.72 3.84 -22.21
C PRO A 409 17.69 3.92 -23.75
N VAL A 410 16.83 3.14 -24.41
CA VAL A 410 16.79 3.01 -25.89
C VAL A 410 15.65 3.84 -26.50
N THR A 411 14.95 4.61 -25.68
CA THR A 411 14.04 5.67 -26.11
C THR A 411 14.89 6.88 -26.57
N PRO A 412 14.60 7.54 -27.70
CA PRO A 412 15.50 8.55 -28.24
C PRO A 412 15.69 9.70 -27.25
N ASN A 413 16.94 9.92 -26.82
CA ASN A 413 17.34 11.15 -26.13
C ASN A 413 16.99 12.35 -27.01
N PHE A 414 16.04 13.17 -26.55
CA PHE A 414 15.92 14.54 -27.03
C PHE A 414 17.22 15.28 -26.68
N ARG A 415 17.85 15.87 -27.70
CA ARG A 415 18.82 16.94 -27.55
C ARG A 415 18.16 18.06 -26.74
N MET A 416 18.62 18.31 -25.52
CA MET A 416 18.41 19.61 -24.89
C MET A 416 19.26 20.65 -25.63
N SER A 417 18.59 21.59 -26.29
CA SER A 417 19.14 22.90 -26.63
C SER A 417 18.24 23.98 -26.04
N PRO A 418 18.78 25.14 -25.68
CA PRO A 418 18.48 25.83 -24.44
C PRO A 418 17.21 26.67 -24.57
N GLN A 419 16.25 26.47 -23.67
CA GLN A 419 15.22 27.46 -23.40
C GLN A 419 15.20 27.83 -21.93
N ILE A 420 15.68 29.04 -21.71
CA ILE A 420 15.05 30.09 -20.91
C ILE A 420 14.88 29.75 -19.43
N GLU A 421 15.82 30.29 -18.67
CA GLU A 421 15.67 30.71 -17.29
C GLU A 421 14.33 31.45 -17.08
N GLY A 422 13.32 30.68 -16.66
CA GLY A 422 12.04 31.16 -16.16
C GLY A 422 11.95 30.95 -14.66
N LYS A 423 12.63 31.82 -13.92
CA LYS A 423 12.37 32.25 -12.53
C LYS A 423 11.56 31.31 -11.63
N GLY A 424 12.29 30.70 -10.69
CA GLY A 424 11.95 30.82 -9.28
C GLY A 424 10.80 29.96 -8.78
N THR A 425 11.01 28.66 -8.68
CA THR A 425 10.58 27.99 -7.44
C THR A 425 11.34 28.68 -6.31
N ILE A 426 10.63 29.36 -5.41
CA ILE A 426 11.22 29.96 -4.22
C ILE A 426 11.74 28.80 -3.36
N ALA A 427 12.96 28.35 -3.65
CA ALA A 427 13.74 27.56 -2.74
C ALA A 427 14.11 28.49 -1.58
N ILE A 428 13.42 28.34 -0.46
CA ILE A 428 13.86 28.92 0.82
C ILE A 428 15.15 28.15 1.16
N PRO A 429 16.35 28.75 1.06
CA PRO A 429 17.62 28.02 1.07
C PRO A 429 17.98 27.43 2.44
N TYR A 430 17.22 27.76 3.49
CA TYR A 430 17.58 27.49 4.87
C TYR A 430 17.24 26.08 5.36
N PHE A 431 16.27 25.37 4.75
CA PHE A 431 15.82 24.06 5.26
C PHE A 431 16.64 22.85 4.74
N THR A 432 17.27 22.96 3.56
CA THR A 432 18.06 21.86 2.97
C THR A 432 19.47 21.72 3.56
N GLU A 433 20.03 22.79 4.14
CA GLU A 433 21.28 22.71 4.90
C GLU A 433 21.09 22.08 6.28
N LEU A 434 19.93 22.31 6.92
CA LEU A 434 19.61 21.71 8.22
C LEU A 434 19.42 20.19 8.07
N SER A 435 18.68 19.72 7.06
CA SER A 435 18.51 18.29 6.79
C SER A 435 19.84 17.62 6.40
N ARG A 436 20.70 18.29 5.61
CA ARG A 436 22.06 17.81 5.33
C ARG A 436 22.98 17.85 6.53
N SER A 437 22.82 18.81 7.45
CA SER A 437 23.63 18.89 8.67
C SER A 437 23.22 17.82 9.68
N ILE A 438 21.92 17.56 9.84
CA ILE A 438 21.40 16.43 10.63
C ILE A 438 21.88 15.10 10.03
N TYR A 439 21.83 14.97 8.69
CA TYR A 439 22.36 13.83 7.97
C TYR A 439 23.89 13.67 8.14
N ARG A 440 24.69 14.74 8.03
CA ARG A 440 26.16 14.71 8.17
C ARG A 440 26.62 14.44 9.59
N VAL A 441 25.96 15.02 10.59
CA VAL A 441 26.27 14.80 12.02
C VAL A 441 26.03 13.33 12.39
N LYS A 442 25.12 12.62 11.71
CA LYS A 442 24.81 11.20 11.99
C LYS A 442 25.40 10.19 11.00
N PHE A 443 25.77 10.57 9.77
CA PHE A 443 26.54 9.70 8.87
C PHE A 443 27.94 9.40 9.43
N ALA A 444 28.50 10.32 10.22
CA ALA A 444 29.69 10.10 11.03
C ALA A 444 29.46 9.19 12.27
N LEU A 445 28.19 8.87 12.59
CA LEU A 445 27.78 8.05 13.75
C LEU A 445 27.31 6.64 13.37
N LEU A 446 27.05 6.38 12.08
CA LEU A 446 26.64 5.08 11.54
C LEU A 446 27.84 4.26 11.00
N THR A 447 29.04 4.83 10.97
CA THR A 447 30.26 4.15 10.55
C THR A 447 31.17 3.88 11.76
N PRO A 448 31.58 2.62 12.01
CA PRO A 448 32.77 2.37 12.82
C PRO A 448 33.98 3.02 12.12
N GLY A 449 34.94 3.52 12.88
CA GLY A 449 36.16 4.14 12.36
C GLY A 449 36.93 3.23 11.39
N PRO A 450 37.83 3.80 10.56
CA PRO A 450 38.47 3.07 9.48
C PRO A 450 39.56 2.15 10.05
N SER A 451 39.26 0.86 10.18
CA SER A 451 40.27 -0.19 10.21
C SER A 451 39.73 -1.44 9.51
N SER A 452 40.55 -1.95 8.59
CA SER A 452 40.41 -3.19 7.80
C SER A 452 39.39 -4.19 8.34
N ASP A 453 38.33 -4.49 7.58
CA ASP A 453 37.70 -5.82 7.49
C ASP A 453 36.39 -5.77 6.66
N MET A 454 36.50 -5.96 5.34
CA MET A 454 35.32 -6.13 4.47
C MET A 454 34.52 -7.42 4.77
N ALA A 455 35.12 -8.41 5.43
CA ALA A 455 34.44 -9.64 5.86
C ALA A 455 33.56 -9.44 7.11
N LYS A 456 33.97 -8.57 8.05
CA LYS A 456 33.16 -8.23 9.24
C LYS A 456 31.89 -7.46 8.88
N SER A 457 31.90 -6.72 7.77
CA SER A 457 30.78 -5.90 7.28
C SER A 457 29.53 -6.71 6.92
N LYS A 458 29.67 -7.90 6.32
CA LYS A 458 28.52 -8.73 5.89
C LYS A 458 27.82 -9.42 7.07
N ALA A 459 28.59 -9.93 8.03
CA ALA A 459 28.05 -10.54 9.26
C ALA A 459 27.33 -9.50 10.15
N LEU A 460 27.84 -8.26 10.19
CA LEU A 460 27.20 -7.14 10.89
C LEU A 460 25.87 -6.68 10.28
N GLN A 461 25.57 -7.06 9.03
CA GLN A 461 24.33 -6.68 8.33
C GLN A 461 23.27 -7.78 8.35
N SER A 462 23.65 -9.05 8.55
CA SER A 462 22.71 -10.18 8.65
C SER A 462 22.21 -10.38 10.10
N ASN A 463 21.00 -10.91 10.24
CA ASN A 463 20.40 -11.35 11.51
C ASN A 463 20.55 -12.86 11.75
N LEU A 464 21.27 -13.58 10.89
CA LEU A 464 21.46 -15.04 10.98
C LEU A 464 20.13 -15.83 11.09
N ASP A 465 19.08 -15.32 10.42
CA ASP A 465 17.70 -15.85 10.47
C ASP A 465 17.11 -15.99 11.89
N VAL A 466 17.58 -15.18 12.83
CA VAL A 466 16.97 -15.07 14.17
C VAL A 466 15.66 -14.29 14.07
N ASP A 467 14.56 -14.91 14.48
CA ASP A 467 13.24 -14.29 14.53
C ASP A 467 13.06 -13.46 15.83
N TYR A 468 13.37 -14.08 16.98
CA TYR A 468 13.24 -13.46 18.30
C TYR A 468 14.44 -13.77 19.20
N VAL A 469 14.60 -12.94 20.22
CA VAL A 469 15.60 -13.11 21.27
C VAL A 469 14.91 -13.02 22.63
N ILE A 470 15.20 -13.99 23.49
CA ILE A 470 14.85 -13.97 24.89
C ILE A 470 16.08 -13.58 25.72
N SER A 471 15.96 -12.51 26.50
CA SER A 471 16.91 -12.18 27.56
C SER A 471 16.39 -12.78 28.87
N TYR A 472 17.12 -13.77 29.39
CA TYR A 472 16.83 -14.40 30.68
C TYR A 472 17.76 -13.85 31.75
N ARG A 473 17.22 -13.07 32.69
CA ARG A 473 17.98 -12.42 33.77
C ARG A 473 17.80 -13.19 35.07
N PHE A 474 18.89 -13.61 35.69
CA PHE A 474 18.84 -14.44 36.91
C PHE A 474 19.55 -13.78 38.11
N ASP A 475 19.72 -12.45 38.07
CA ASP A 475 20.38 -11.61 39.09
C ASP A 475 19.86 -11.86 40.52
N LYS A 476 18.54 -12.03 40.68
CA LYS A 476 17.86 -12.20 41.98
C LYS A 476 17.49 -13.64 42.31
N THR A 477 17.79 -14.59 41.41
CA THR A 477 17.28 -15.96 41.49
C THR A 477 18.40 -16.94 41.86
N ASN A 478 18.10 -17.92 42.73
CA ASN A 478 19.05 -18.99 43.04
C ASN A 478 19.41 -19.77 41.75
N LYS A 479 20.71 -19.97 41.50
CA LYS A 479 21.23 -20.67 40.31
C LYS A 479 20.52 -22.00 40.02
N ALA A 480 20.26 -22.83 41.02
CA ALA A 480 19.58 -24.12 40.81
C ALA A 480 18.13 -23.95 40.31
N LYS A 481 17.41 -22.96 40.87
CA LYS A 481 16.05 -22.62 40.44
C LYS A 481 16.05 -21.97 39.06
N ALA A 482 17.04 -21.12 38.78
CA ALA A 482 17.21 -20.46 37.50
C ALA A 482 17.50 -21.47 36.37
N VAL A 483 18.33 -22.49 36.63
CA VAL A 483 18.61 -23.59 35.68
C VAL A 483 17.34 -24.41 35.41
N ALA A 484 16.64 -24.86 36.46
CA ALA A 484 15.42 -25.64 36.29
C ALA A 484 14.31 -24.87 35.53
N GLN A 485 14.18 -23.57 35.80
CA GLN A 485 13.25 -22.69 35.07
C GLN A 485 13.68 -22.48 33.62
N PHE A 486 14.98 -22.37 33.36
CA PHE A 486 15.51 -22.24 32.00
C PHE A 486 15.36 -23.54 31.18
N GLU A 487 15.53 -24.71 31.79
CA GLU A 487 15.26 -26.00 31.14
C GLU A 487 13.79 -26.10 30.70
N ARG A 488 12.85 -25.72 31.59
CA ARG A 488 11.43 -25.66 31.26
C ARG A 488 11.13 -24.66 30.14
N LEU A 489 11.83 -23.52 30.12
CA LEU A 489 11.67 -22.51 29.06
C LEU A 489 12.01 -23.11 27.70
N VAL A 490 13.16 -23.76 27.59
CA VAL A 490 13.64 -24.36 26.35
C VAL A 490 12.75 -25.53 25.92
N GLU A 491 12.30 -26.35 26.88
CA GLU A 491 11.35 -27.44 26.63
C GLU A 491 10.02 -26.91 26.08
N ALA A 492 9.45 -25.86 26.70
CA ALA A 492 8.20 -25.25 26.24
C ALA A 492 8.33 -24.67 24.82
N LEU A 493 9.45 -24.03 24.49
CA LEU A 493 9.72 -23.49 23.15
C LEU A 493 9.88 -24.61 22.10
N ALA A 494 10.61 -25.68 22.45
CA ALA A 494 10.82 -26.82 21.57
C ALA A 494 9.49 -27.54 21.25
N ASN A 495 8.59 -27.68 22.22
CA ASN A 495 7.27 -28.30 22.05
C ASN A 495 6.38 -27.59 21.02
N VAL A 496 6.62 -26.30 20.77
CA VAL A 496 5.86 -25.49 19.80
C VAL A 496 6.55 -25.43 18.41
N GLY A 497 7.72 -26.08 18.27
CA GLY A 497 8.46 -26.15 17.01
C GLY A 497 9.45 -25.01 16.79
N LEU A 498 9.90 -24.35 17.86
CA LEU A 498 10.93 -23.32 17.82
C LEU A 498 12.30 -23.94 18.10
N GLN A 499 13.25 -23.73 17.18
CA GLN A 499 14.65 -24.07 17.39
C GLN A 499 15.31 -22.96 18.22
N THR A 500 16.12 -23.35 19.19
CA THR A 500 16.77 -22.41 20.12
C THR A 500 18.29 -22.55 20.12
N GLU A 501 18.98 -21.44 20.36
CA GLU A 501 20.43 -21.40 20.56
C GLU A 501 20.79 -20.46 21.71
N VAL A 502 21.73 -20.86 22.57
CA VAL A 502 22.10 -20.14 23.80
C VAL A 502 23.46 -19.47 23.63
N ARG A 503 23.57 -18.22 24.09
CA ARG A 503 24.84 -17.49 24.21
C ARG A 503 24.88 -16.65 25.50
N ASN A 504 26.08 -16.24 25.87
CA ASN A 504 26.29 -15.37 27.02
C ASN A 504 25.75 -13.96 26.73
N GLY A 505 24.93 -13.42 27.63
CA GLY A 505 24.57 -12.01 27.65
C GLY A 505 25.61 -11.19 28.40
N ASP A 506 25.20 -10.63 29.53
CA ASP A 506 26.06 -9.97 30.51
C ASP A 506 26.41 -10.93 31.68
N SER A 507 27.11 -10.43 32.71
CA SER A 507 27.54 -11.24 33.87
C SER A 507 26.42 -12.07 34.53
N ASP A 508 25.16 -11.60 34.46
CA ASP A 508 23.99 -12.19 35.13
C ASP A 508 22.80 -12.40 34.17
N SER A 509 23.06 -12.52 32.86
CA SER A 509 22.02 -12.77 31.86
C SER A 509 22.44 -13.75 30.77
N ILE A 510 21.48 -14.54 30.31
CA ILE A 510 21.63 -15.45 29.18
C ILE A 510 20.77 -14.94 28.03
N ILE A 511 21.30 -15.02 26.81
CA ILE A 511 20.59 -14.66 25.59
C ILE A 511 20.24 -15.95 24.86
N LEU A 512 18.94 -16.14 24.62
CA LEU A 512 18.38 -17.27 23.91
C LEU A 512 17.86 -16.78 22.55
N PHE A 513 18.52 -17.21 21.49
CA PHE A 513 18.10 -16.98 20.11
C PHE A 513 17.07 -18.02 19.71
N MET A 514 16.09 -17.61 18.92
CA MET A 514 15.07 -18.51 18.42
C MET A 514 14.72 -18.24 16.96
N ARG A 515 14.43 -19.33 16.26
CA ARG A 515 13.89 -19.35 14.90
C ARG A 515 12.90 -20.50 14.76
N VAL A 516 12.02 -20.42 13.77
CA VAL A 516 11.16 -21.57 13.47
C VAL A 516 11.99 -22.74 12.94
N ALA A 517 11.76 -23.95 13.45
CA ALA A 517 12.50 -25.14 13.05
C ALA A 517 12.19 -25.61 11.61
N SER A 518 10.95 -25.41 11.14
CA SER A 518 10.48 -25.78 9.80
C SER A 518 9.58 -24.71 9.21
N ASP A 519 9.88 -24.26 7.99
CA ASP A 519 9.02 -23.31 7.26
C ASP A 519 7.64 -23.89 6.95
N GLU A 520 7.51 -25.22 6.77
CA GLU A 520 6.20 -25.85 6.55
C GLU A 520 5.30 -25.74 7.78
N HIS A 521 5.89 -25.84 8.98
CA HIS A 521 5.15 -25.63 10.25
C HIS A 521 4.66 -24.18 10.33
N LEU A 522 5.54 -23.21 10.04
CA LEU A 522 5.15 -21.80 10.00
C LEU A 522 4.04 -21.54 8.98
N TYR A 523 4.13 -22.10 7.77
CA TYR A 523 3.10 -21.94 6.75
C TYR A 523 1.76 -22.53 7.19
N GLY A 524 1.77 -23.65 7.91
CA GLY A 524 0.58 -24.21 8.56
C GLY A 524 -0.03 -23.25 9.58
N GLU A 525 0.79 -22.64 10.44
CA GLU A 525 0.33 -21.65 11.44
C GLU A 525 -0.17 -20.34 10.82
N VAL A 526 0.48 -19.86 9.75
CA VAL A 526 0.02 -18.71 8.96
C VAL A 526 -1.36 -18.99 8.37
N TYR A 527 -1.53 -20.17 7.76
CA TYR A 527 -2.82 -20.57 7.21
C TYR A 527 -3.90 -20.61 8.29
N ARG A 528 -3.63 -21.22 9.44
CA ARG A 528 -4.54 -21.25 10.60
C ARG A 528 -4.91 -19.84 11.07
N SER A 529 -3.92 -18.94 11.20
CA SER A 529 -4.18 -17.54 11.58
C SER A 529 -5.06 -16.83 10.55
N ARG A 530 -4.79 -16.97 9.24
CA ARG A 530 -5.57 -16.32 8.17
C ARG A 530 -7.00 -16.86 8.11
N VAL A 531 -7.21 -18.16 8.33
CA VAL A 531 -8.55 -18.76 8.43
C VAL A 531 -9.30 -18.24 9.63
N ARG A 532 -8.66 -18.17 10.82
CA ARG A 532 -9.25 -17.59 12.03
C ARG A 532 -9.71 -16.16 11.77
N ASP A 533 -8.83 -15.32 11.23
CA ASP A 533 -9.16 -13.92 10.94
C ASP A 533 -10.30 -13.79 9.90
N TRP A 534 -10.40 -14.70 8.93
CA TRP A 534 -11.51 -14.73 7.97
C TRP A 534 -12.84 -15.15 8.60
N ILE A 535 -12.86 -16.18 9.45
CA ILE A 535 -14.08 -16.64 10.14
C ILE A 535 -14.66 -15.53 11.02
N HIS A 536 -13.80 -14.76 11.70
CA HIS A 536 -14.22 -13.61 12.49
C HIS A 536 -14.50 -12.33 11.68
N GLY A 537 -14.43 -12.40 10.34
CA GLY A 537 -14.75 -11.30 9.44
C GLY A 537 -13.73 -10.16 9.39
N VAL A 538 -12.52 -10.37 9.92
CA VAL A 538 -11.42 -9.40 9.86
C VAL A 538 -10.80 -9.37 8.46
N ARG A 539 -10.61 -10.55 7.87
CA ARG A 539 -10.21 -10.69 6.46
C ARG A 539 -11.44 -10.80 5.56
N THR A 540 -11.41 -10.09 4.43
CA THR A 540 -12.53 -10.04 3.48
C THR A 540 -12.55 -11.23 2.52
N SER A 541 -11.37 -11.73 2.13
CA SER A 541 -11.20 -12.86 1.21
C SER A 541 -10.86 -14.14 1.98
N ALA A 542 -11.51 -15.25 1.61
CA ALA A 542 -11.16 -16.56 2.12
C ALA A 542 -9.77 -16.98 1.60
N PRO A 543 -8.89 -17.55 2.43
CA PRO A 543 -7.67 -18.16 1.95
C PRO A 543 -7.98 -19.40 1.09
N SER A 544 -7.16 -19.70 0.07
CA SER A 544 -7.31 -20.92 -0.74
C SER A 544 -7.21 -22.16 0.16
N LYS A 545 -7.88 -23.25 -0.19
CA LYS A 545 -7.75 -24.54 0.54
C LYS A 545 -6.32 -25.09 0.50
N VAL A 546 -5.51 -24.65 -0.47
CA VAL A 546 -4.10 -25.03 -0.59
C VAL A 546 -3.21 -23.97 0.06
N THR A 547 -2.44 -24.38 1.07
CA THR A 547 -1.57 -23.47 1.86
C THR A 547 -0.56 -22.73 0.98
N ARG A 548 0.06 -23.41 0.01
CA ARG A 548 1.06 -22.81 -0.90
C ARG A 548 0.44 -21.77 -1.85
N GLU A 549 -0.73 -22.04 -2.40
CA GLU A 549 -1.45 -21.07 -3.27
C GLU A 549 -1.82 -19.81 -2.49
N THR A 550 -2.22 -19.96 -1.21
CA THR A 550 -2.52 -18.82 -0.34
C THR A 550 -1.31 -17.91 -0.12
N LEU A 551 -0.11 -18.50 0.01
CA LEU A 551 1.14 -17.75 0.20
C LEU A 551 1.68 -17.16 -1.10
N GLN A 552 1.40 -17.79 -2.25
CA GLN A 552 1.73 -17.22 -3.56
C GLN A 552 0.83 -16.04 -3.90
N ALA A 553 -0.47 -16.12 -3.57
CA ALA A 553 -1.42 -15.03 -3.78
C ALA A 553 -1.15 -13.83 -2.87
N GLU A 554 -0.75 -14.08 -1.62
CA GLU A 554 -0.40 -13.02 -0.66
C GLU A 554 0.85 -13.44 0.13
N PRO A 555 2.02 -12.81 -0.16
CA PRO A 555 3.29 -13.19 0.44
C PRO A 555 3.26 -13.01 1.96
N LEU A 556 3.98 -13.88 2.66
CA LEU A 556 4.18 -13.75 4.10
C LEU A 556 5.09 -12.55 4.39
N TYR A 557 4.51 -11.48 4.91
CA TYR A 557 5.26 -10.29 5.32
C TYR A 557 5.98 -10.52 6.66
N GLU A 558 7.07 -9.80 6.88
CA GLU A 558 7.91 -9.92 8.07
C GLU A 558 7.13 -9.64 9.37
N ALA A 559 6.26 -8.62 9.37
CA ALA A 559 5.38 -8.32 10.49
C ALA A 559 4.39 -9.45 10.80
N GLU A 560 3.83 -10.11 9.77
CA GLU A 560 2.93 -11.25 9.95
C GLU A 560 3.68 -12.46 10.51
N ARG A 561 4.89 -12.75 9.99
CA ARG A 561 5.79 -13.80 10.49
C ARG A 561 6.12 -13.59 11.97
N LEU A 562 6.65 -12.42 12.32
CA LEU A 562 7.05 -12.12 13.70
C LEU A 562 5.86 -12.14 14.65
N ARG A 563 4.70 -11.60 14.24
CA ARG A 563 3.48 -11.66 15.05
C ARG A 563 3.05 -13.09 15.35
N ILE A 564 3.07 -13.99 14.36
CA ILE A 564 2.67 -15.39 14.55
C ILE A 564 3.66 -16.10 15.48
N ILE A 565 4.96 -15.90 15.30
CA ILE A 565 5.98 -16.48 16.18
C ILE A 565 5.82 -15.96 17.61
N TYR A 566 5.54 -14.67 17.79
CA TYR A 566 5.23 -14.11 19.11
C TYR A 566 4.00 -14.75 19.75
N GLN A 567 2.94 -15.00 18.96
CA GLN A 567 1.76 -15.72 19.42
C GLN A 567 2.08 -17.17 19.78
N LEU A 568 2.94 -17.87 19.03
CA LEU A 568 3.42 -19.20 19.39
C LEU A 568 4.16 -19.22 20.73
N ILE A 569 4.90 -18.16 21.06
CA ILE A 569 5.60 -18.06 22.35
C ILE A 569 4.63 -17.74 23.50
N THR A 570 3.73 -16.78 23.27
CA THR A 570 2.95 -16.16 24.36
C THR A 570 1.56 -16.76 24.58
N ASN A 571 0.93 -17.33 23.54
CA ASN A 571 -0.41 -17.90 23.69
C ASN A 571 -0.41 -19.08 24.66
N PRO A 572 -1.54 -19.33 25.36
CA PRO A 572 -1.67 -20.50 26.21
C PRO A 572 -1.49 -21.82 25.47
N THR A 573 -1.08 -22.86 26.19
CA THR A 573 -0.93 -24.23 25.67
C THR A 573 -2.25 -24.80 25.14
N SER A 574 -3.39 -24.39 25.68
CA SER A 574 -4.72 -24.74 25.17
C SER A 574 -5.01 -24.22 23.76
N GLU A 575 -4.35 -23.13 23.35
CA GLU A 575 -4.48 -22.51 22.03
C GLU A 575 -3.29 -22.86 21.11
N GLY A 576 -2.41 -23.77 21.53
CA GLY A 576 -1.25 -24.21 20.75
C GLY A 576 0.03 -23.37 20.93
N GLY A 577 0.08 -22.46 21.90
CA GLY A 577 1.29 -21.70 22.23
C GLY A 577 2.11 -22.28 23.39
N ALA A 578 3.27 -21.68 23.69
CA ALA A 578 4.20 -22.13 24.73
C ALA A 578 3.82 -21.65 26.14
N GLY A 579 2.86 -20.72 26.26
CA GLY A 579 2.41 -20.17 27.55
C GLY A 579 3.45 -19.33 28.28
N ILE A 580 4.40 -18.72 27.56
CA ILE A 580 5.45 -17.88 28.13
C ILE A 580 4.94 -16.45 28.26
N THR A 581 4.85 -15.94 29.49
CA THR A 581 4.34 -14.60 29.81
C THR A 581 5.47 -13.69 30.29
N PRO A 582 6.08 -12.86 29.42
CA PRO A 582 7.27 -12.10 29.77
C PRO A 582 7.04 -11.21 31.00
N LYS A 583 7.98 -11.20 31.95
CA LYS A 583 7.95 -10.39 33.18
C LYS A 583 6.79 -10.68 34.14
N GLU A 584 6.03 -11.75 33.92
CA GLU A 584 4.85 -12.09 34.72
C GLU A 584 4.85 -13.55 35.19
N GLY A 585 4.39 -13.76 36.43
CA GLY A 585 4.17 -15.10 36.99
C GLY A 585 5.43 -15.96 37.07
N GLU A 586 5.37 -17.18 36.53
CA GLU A 586 6.52 -18.10 36.47
C GLU A 586 7.65 -17.57 35.57
N TRP A 587 7.41 -16.57 34.71
CA TRP A 587 8.35 -16.07 33.71
C TRP A 587 8.83 -14.63 34.01
N GLU A 588 8.87 -14.25 35.29
CA GLU A 588 9.31 -12.91 35.74
C GLU A 588 10.70 -12.49 35.23
N ASN A 589 11.57 -13.48 34.99
CA ASN A 589 12.96 -13.32 34.56
C ASN A 589 13.13 -13.24 33.03
N VAL A 590 12.05 -13.37 32.26
CA VAL A 590 12.05 -13.46 30.79
C VAL A 590 11.65 -12.12 30.17
N ASP A 591 12.48 -11.61 29.25
CA ASP A 591 12.18 -10.46 28.39
C ASP A 591 12.37 -10.85 26.92
N ILE A 592 11.45 -10.45 26.04
CA ILE A 592 11.39 -10.91 24.64
C ILE A 592 11.43 -9.71 23.69
N PHE A 593 12.28 -9.76 22.66
CA PHE A 593 12.35 -8.73 21.63
C PHE A 593 12.76 -9.29 20.27
N ALA A 594 12.35 -8.62 19.19
CA ALA A 594 12.79 -8.92 17.83
C ALA A 594 14.03 -8.09 17.48
N LEU A 595 14.85 -8.59 16.54
CA LEU A 595 16.05 -7.88 16.08
C LEU A 595 15.72 -6.85 14.99
N HIS A 596 16.49 -5.77 14.98
CA HIS A 596 16.45 -4.76 13.91
C HIS A 596 17.08 -5.28 12.61
N ASP A 597 16.52 -4.89 11.47
CA ASP A 597 17.16 -5.01 10.17
C ASP A 597 17.93 -3.71 9.87
N HIS A 598 19.23 -3.70 10.20
CA HIS A 598 20.06 -2.50 10.06
C HIS A 598 20.28 -2.08 8.61
N ALA A 599 20.22 -3.02 7.66
CA ALA A 599 20.32 -2.69 6.24
C ALA A 599 19.08 -1.92 5.80
N TYR A 600 17.89 -2.45 6.13
CA TYR A 600 16.63 -1.76 5.86
C TYR A 600 16.52 -0.43 6.60
N ASN A 601 16.84 -0.37 7.89
CA ASN A 601 16.74 0.86 8.67
C ASN A 601 17.57 2.00 8.06
N LYS A 602 18.75 1.67 7.51
CA LYS A 602 19.60 2.63 6.80
C LYS A 602 18.94 3.13 5.50
N ASP A 603 18.39 2.23 4.71
CA ASP A 603 17.71 2.57 3.46
C ASP A 603 16.43 3.36 3.72
N TRP A 604 15.66 2.99 4.74
CA TRP A 604 14.44 3.66 5.18
C TRP A 604 14.72 5.13 5.55
N ILE A 605 15.68 5.38 6.45
CA ILE A 605 16.06 6.73 6.86
C ILE A 605 16.57 7.54 5.66
N THR A 606 17.37 6.93 4.78
CA THR A 606 17.91 7.61 3.59
C THR A 606 16.80 8.01 2.62
N LYS A 607 15.86 7.11 2.35
CA LYS A 607 14.70 7.34 1.50
C LYS A 607 13.84 8.48 2.05
N TRP A 608 13.50 8.44 3.33
CA TRP A 608 12.59 9.41 3.95
C TRP A 608 13.20 10.79 4.14
N THR A 609 14.51 10.88 4.37
CA THR A 609 15.21 12.16 4.43
C THR A 609 15.26 12.84 3.05
N SER A 610 15.16 12.07 1.96
CA SER A 610 15.14 12.58 0.59
C SER A 610 13.76 13.01 0.09
N GLN A 611 12.68 12.58 0.77
CA GLN A 611 11.29 12.81 0.35
C GLN A 611 10.62 13.93 1.18
N TYR A 612 9.72 14.68 0.54
CA TYR A 612 8.91 15.72 1.22
C TYR A 612 7.62 15.15 1.82
N PHE A 613 6.87 14.36 1.05
CA PHE A 613 5.65 13.68 1.47
C PHE A 613 5.84 12.17 1.33
N LEU A 614 5.29 11.40 2.28
CA LEU A 614 5.24 9.95 2.17
C LEU A 614 4.16 9.51 1.19
N LYS A 615 4.44 8.48 0.40
CA LYS A 615 3.45 7.82 -0.45
C LYS A 615 2.76 6.70 0.32
N THR A 616 1.61 6.25 -0.17
CA THR A 616 0.89 5.12 0.43
C THR A 616 1.71 3.83 0.41
N GLU A 617 2.57 3.63 -0.59
CA GLU A 617 3.51 2.51 -0.65
C GLU A 617 4.53 2.52 0.50
N ASP A 618 4.96 3.71 0.94
CA ASP A 618 5.89 3.84 2.08
C ASP A 618 5.21 3.45 3.39
N LEU A 619 3.92 3.73 3.53
CA LEU A 619 3.11 3.33 4.69
C LEU A 619 2.84 1.81 4.70
N ASP A 620 2.59 1.23 3.52
CA ASP A 620 2.41 -0.22 3.38
C ASP A 620 3.72 -0.97 3.72
N ASP A 621 4.88 -0.43 3.37
CA ASP A 621 6.18 -1.00 3.73
C ASP A 621 6.44 -1.00 5.25
N ILE A 622 6.11 0.10 5.95
CA ILE A 622 6.13 0.14 7.42
C ILE A 622 5.21 -0.93 8.00
N ARG A 623 3.99 -1.01 7.48
CA ARG A 623 2.99 -1.99 7.92
C ARG A 623 3.50 -3.42 7.76
N ASN A 624 4.16 -3.73 6.63
CA ASN A 624 4.71 -5.04 6.34
C ASN A 624 5.88 -5.45 7.24
N ARG A 625 6.57 -4.51 7.91
CA ARG A 625 7.75 -4.81 8.75
C ARG A 625 7.57 -4.55 10.25
N LEU A 626 6.87 -3.48 10.62
CA LEU A 626 6.66 -3.04 12.01
C LEU A 626 5.23 -3.33 12.51
N GLY A 627 4.29 -3.66 11.62
CA GLY A 627 2.89 -3.94 11.95
C GLY A 627 1.96 -2.73 11.85
N GLU A 628 0.66 -3.00 11.92
CA GLU A 628 -0.38 -2.00 11.64
C GLU A 628 -0.49 -0.93 12.73
N LYS A 629 -0.27 -1.24 14.01
CA LYS A 629 -0.38 -0.25 15.11
C LYS A 629 0.58 0.93 14.90
N ILE A 630 1.78 0.66 14.39
CA ILE A 630 2.79 1.68 14.07
C ILE A 630 2.53 2.34 12.72
N ALA A 631 2.06 1.57 11.73
CA ALA A 631 1.67 2.14 10.45
C ALA A 631 0.52 3.15 10.60
N PHE A 632 -0.45 2.91 11.48
CA PHE A 632 -1.51 3.88 11.81
C PHE A 632 -0.97 5.19 12.38
N TYR A 633 0.08 5.12 13.22
CA TYR A 633 0.74 6.33 13.72
C TYR A 633 1.34 7.16 12.59
N PHE A 634 2.19 6.57 11.75
CA PHE A 634 2.78 7.29 10.62
C PHE A 634 1.75 7.77 9.60
N ALA A 635 0.70 6.98 9.35
CA ALA A 635 -0.41 7.38 8.48
C ALA A 635 -1.18 8.58 9.06
N PHE A 636 -1.44 8.59 10.37
CA PHE A 636 -2.06 9.71 11.07
C PHE A 636 -1.20 10.97 10.99
N THR A 637 0.07 10.87 11.36
CA THR A 637 1.00 12.01 11.36
C THR A 637 1.20 12.56 9.94
N GLN A 638 1.28 11.70 8.92
CA GLN A 638 1.34 12.12 7.52
C GLN A 638 0.05 12.82 7.07
N SER A 639 -1.12 12.29 7.43
CA SER A 639 -2.41 12.90 7.10
C SER A 639 -2.57 14.25 7.79
N TYR A 640 -2.24 14.33 9.08
CA TYR A 640 -2.25 15.55 9.86
C TYR A 640 -1.28 16.61 9.30
N PHE A 641 -0.04 16.23 8.98
CA PHE A 641 0.93 17.09 8.30
C PHE A 641 0.39 17.63 6.97
N THR A 642 -0.23 16.78 6.15
CA THR A 642 -0.80 17.18 4.85
C THR A 642 -1.95 18.18 5.03
N PHE A 643 -2.84 17.93 5.98
CA PHE A 643 -3.97 18.82 6.30
C PHE A 643 -3.52 20.14 6.94
N LEU A 644 -2.37 20.18 7.62
CA LEU A 644 -1.81 21.41 8.18
C LEU A 644 -1.38 22.41 7.11
N VAL A 645 -1.08 21.99 5.88
CA VAL A 645 -0.66 22.90 4.79
C VAL A 645 -1.69 24.01 4.52
N PRO A 646 -2.97 23.72 4.23
CA PRO A 646 -3.97 24.76 4.04
C PRO A 646 -4.24 25.57 5.33
N ALA A 647 -4.19 24.95 6.51
CA ALA A 647 -4.35 25.66 7.79
C ALA A 647 -3.21 26.64 8.05
N ALA A 648 -1.97 26.28 7.72
CA ALA A 648 -0.80 27.13 7.84
C ALA A 648 -0.85 28.29 6.85
N GLY A 649 -1.27 28.04 5.60
CA GLY A 649 -1.49 29.09 4.61
C GLY A 649 -2.53 30.11 5.05
N PHE A 650 -3.69 29.63 5.52
CA PHE A 650 -4.74 30.52 6.03
C PHE A 650 -4.38 31.20 7.36
N GLY A 651 -3.64 30.53 8.24
CA GLY A 651 -3.13 31.11 9.48
C GLY A 651 -2.12 32.23 9.24
N LEU A 652 -1.19 32.04 8.31
CA LEU A 652 -0.27 33.09 7.86
C LEU A 652 -1.01 34.28 7.24
N PHE A 653 -2.00 34.00 6.38
CA PHE A 653 -2.85 35.03 5.80
C PHE A 653 -3.59 35.83 6.88
N SER A 654 -4.27 35.15 7.82
CA SER A 654 -4.97 35.83 8.91
C SER A 654 -4.02 36.65 9.78
N TRP A 655 -2.81 36.15 10.06
CA TRP A 655 -1.83 36.90 10.84
C TRP A 655 -1.38 38.19 10.13
N LEU A 656 -1.21 38.16 8.81
CA LEU A 656 -0.82 39.33 8.01
C LEU A 656 -1.95 40.37 7.84
N PHE A 657 -3.20 39.92 7.69
CA PHE A 657 -4.32 40.81 7.31
C PHE A 657 -5.36 41.07 8.40
N PHE A 658 -5.68 40.07 9.24
CA PHE A 658 -6.78 40.16 10.23
C PHE A 658 -6.29 40.29 11.67
N GLY A 659 -5.00 40.04 11.94
CA GLY A 659 -4.43 40.10 13.27
C GLY A 659 -4.84 38.93 14.17
N SER A 660 -4.65 39.11 15.49
CA SER A 660 -4.98 38.10 16.51
C SER A 660 -6.46 38.19 16.88
N PHE A 661 -7.04 37.09 17.38
CA PHE A 661 -8.44 36.98 17.82
C PHE A 661 -9.51 37.15 16.73
N SER A 662 -9.16 36.94 15.45
CA SER A 662 -10.10 37.08 14.34
C SER A 662 -11.27 36.10 14.36
N PRO A 663 -12.55 36.55 14.32
CA PRO A 663 -13.71 35.69 14.15
C PRO A 663 -13.65 34.88 12.87
N ILE A 664 -13.11 35.47 11.80
CA ILE A 664 -12.93 34.78 10.52
C ILE A 664 -11.95 33.62 10.70
N TYR A 665 -10.85 33.86 11.42
CA TYR A 665 -9.89 32.81 11.74
C TYR A 665 -10.44 31.75 12.70
N GLY A 666 -11.14 32.17 13.75
CA GLY A 666 -11.75 31.26 14.71
C GLY A 666 -12.75 30.31 14.04
N LEU A 667 -13.60 30.83 13.14
CA LEU A 667 -14.53 30.02 12.37
C LEU A 667 -13.81 29.06 11.41
N ALA A 668 -12.83 29.55 10.65
CA ALA A 668 -12.08 28.72 9.71
C ALA A 668 -11.27 27.62 10.42
N SER A 669 -10.65 27.92 11.57
CA SER A 669 -9.92 26.96 12.39
C SER A 669 -10.84 25.89 12.97
N ALA A 670 -12.02 26.27 13.49
CA ALA A 670 -13.02 25.32 13.97
C ALA A 670 -13.57 24.43 12.85
N MET A 671 -13.86 24.99 11.67
CA MET A 671 -14.27 24.23 10.49
C MET A 671 -13.17 23.26 10.04
N TRP A 672 -11.92 23.72 9.97
CA TRP A 672 -10.77 22.88 9.60
C TRP A 672 -10.59 21.71 10.57
N CYS A 673 -10.62 21.96 11.89
CA CYS A 673 -10.51 20.90 12.90
C CYS A 673 -11.62 19.86 12.76
N THR A 674 -12.84 20.31 12.45
CA THR A 674 -14.00 19.43 12.21
C THR A 674 -13.82 18.57 10.97
N VAL A 675 -13.42 19.19 9.85
CA VAL A 675 -13.19 18.49 8.58
C VAL A 675 -12.06 17.46 8.73
N PHE A 676 -10.92 17.84 9.33
CA PHE A 676 -9.81 16.91 9.57
C PHE A 676 -10.23 15.73 10.45
N THR A 677 -10.92 15.99 11.56
CA THR A 677 -11.32 14.91 12.50
C THR A 677 -12.28 13.90 11.85
N GLU A 678 -13.26 14.37 11.05
CA GLU A 678 -14.20 13.46 10.39
C GLU A 678 -13.58 12.81 9.13
N TYR A 679 -12.69 13.51 8.42
CA TYR A 679 -11.91 12.92 7.33
C TYR A 679 -11.00 11.79 7.83
N TRP A 680 -10.28 11.99 8.94
CA TRP A 680 -9.43 10.95 9.50
C TRP A 680 -10.22 9.69 9.87
N LYS A 681 -11.43 9.81 10.43
CA LYS A 681 -12.32 8.66 10.71
C LYS A 681 -12.65 7.86 9.45
N HIS A 682 -12.90 8.56 8.35
CA HIS A 682 -13.13 7.92 7.06
C HIS A 682 -11.86 7.22 6.55
N GLN A 683 -10.73 7.93 6.54
CA GLN A 683 -9.44 7.40 6.09
C GLN A 683 -8.97 6.19 6.92
N GLU A 684 -9.18 6.21 8.23
CA GLU A 684 -8.88 5.10 9.14
C GLU A 684 -9.66 3.83 8.79
N THR A 685 -10.95 3.99 8.45
CA THR A 685 -11.79 2.88 7.98
C THR A 685 -11.21 2.30 6.68
N ASP A 686 -10.79 3.14 5.74
CA ASP A 686 -10.23 2.72 4.46
C ASP A 686 -8.91 1.97 4.63
N LEU A 687 -8.03 2.48 5.50
CA LEU A 687 -6.77 1.83 5.84
C LEU A 687 -7.01 0.49 6.54
N SER A 688 -7.97 0.41 7.47
CA SER A 688 -8.31 -0.84 8.16
C SER A 688 -8.79 -1.93 7.19
N VAL A 689 -9.50 -1.56 6.12
CA VAL A 689 -9.92 -2.50 5.08
C VAL A 689 -8.78 -2.83 4.12
N ARG A 690 -7.98 -1.83 3.70
CA ARG A 690 -6.80 -2.03 2.83
C ARG A 690 -5.81 -2.99 3.47
N TRP A 691 -5.54 -2.82 4.76
CA TRP A 691 -4.64 -3.67 5.53
C TRP A 691 -5.32 -4.95 6.04
N GLY A 692 -6.62 -5.14 5.86
CA GLY A 692 -7.31 -6.36 6.29
C GLY A 692 -7.30 -6.59 7.80
N VAL A 693 -7.40 -5.49 8.56
CA VAL A 693 -7.40 -5.48 10.04
C VAL A 693 -8.68 -4.91 10.64
N LYS A 694 -9.68 -4.54 9.80
CA LYS A 694 -10.96 -4.03 10.27
C LYS A 694 -11.63 -5.01 11.24
N GLY A 695 -11.94 -4.56 12.45
CA GLY A 695 -12.58 -5.39 13.48
C GLY A 695 -11.63 -6.36 14.20
N VAL A 696 -10.31 -6.17 14.05
CA VAL A 696 -9.30 -6.97 14.77
C VAL A 696 -9.42 -6.85 16.29
N SER A 697 -10.00 -5.75 16.78
CA SER A 697 -10.30 -5.52 18.20
C SER A 697 -11.20 -6.60 18.82
N ASN A 698 -11.99 -7.32 18.03
CA ASN A 698 -12.85 -8.43 18.49
C ASN A 698 -12.08 -9.75 18.67
N ILE A 699 -10.93 -9.91 18.03
CA ILE A 699 -10.09 -11.13 18.06
C ILE A 699 -8.76 -10.88 18.78
N ASP A 700 -8.73 -9.85 19.62
CA ASP A 700 -7.55 -9.46 20.36
C ASP A 700 -7.22 -10.49 21.46
N LEU A 701 -5.96 -10.50 21.91
CA LEU A 701 -5.49 -11.45 22.91
C LEU A 701 -6.22 -11.23 24.23
N LYS A 702 -6.75 -12.33 24.77
CA LYS A 702 -7.38 -12.35 26.09
C LYS A 702 -6.32 -12.15 27.16
N LYS A 703 -6.61 -11.26 28.11
CA LYS A 703 -5.76 -11.00 29.25
C LYS A 703 -5.86 -12.17 30.24
N ARG A 704 -4.72 -12.69 30.68
CA ARG A 704 -4.67 -13.79 31.66
C ARG A 704 -5.30 -13.44 33.01
N ASP A 705 -5.16 -12.18 33.44
CA ASP A 705 -5.73 -11.68 34.71
C ASP A 705 -7.25 -11.47 34.66
N PHE A 706 -7.88 -11.74 33.51
CA PHE A 706 -9.33 -11.61 33.39
C PHE A 706 -10.02 -12.63 34.32
N ALA A 707 -10.80 -12.13 35.26
CA ALA A 707 -11.57 -12.94 36.20
C ALA A 707 -13.02 -13.08 35.72
N PRO A 708 -13.41 -14.16 35.02
CA PRO A 708 -14.79 -14.37 34.60
C PRO A 708 -15.68 -14.69 35.80
N GLU A 709 -16.94 -14.23 35.75
CA GLU A 709 -17.94 -14.56 36.80
C GLU A 709 -18.71 -15.84 36.47
N LYS A 710 -18.96 -16.06 35.17
CA LYS A 710 -19.65 -17.24 34.64
C LYS A 710 -19.01 -17.63 33.32
N THR A 711 -19.11 -18.89 32.92
CA THR A 711 -18.80 -19.32 31.56
C THR A 711 -20.09 -19.34 30.76
N ILE A 712 -20.13 -18.65 29.63
CA ILE A 712 -21.26 -18.67 28.70
C ILE A 712 -20.79 -19.17 27.34
N THR A 713 -21.73 -19.67 26.56
CA THR A 713 -21.50 -19.99 25.15
C THR A 713 -21.62 -18.70 24.33
N ASP A 714 -20.57 -18.35 23.60
CA ASP A 714 -20.56 -17.18 22.72
C ASP A 714 -21.64 -17.35 21.63
N PRO A 715 -22.57 -16.38 21.47
CA PRO A 715 -23.64 -16.47 20.48
C PRO A 715 -23.15 -16.45 19.02
N VAL A 716 -21.92 -15.97 18.76
CA VAL A 716 -21.34 -15.89 17.42
C VAL A 716 -20.53 -17.14 17.10
N THR A 717 -19.62 -17.54 17.99
CA THR A 717 -18.67 -18.64 17.73
C THR A 717 -19.15 -20.00 18.24
N GLY A 718 -20.04 -20.03 19.25
CA GLY A 718 -20.41 -21.26 19.95
C GLY A 718 -19.37 -21.76 20.95
N GLU A 719 -18.25 -21.04 21.15
CA GLU A 719 -17.21 -21.40 22.11
C GLU A 719 -17.61 -21.07 23.56
N GLN A 720 -17.11 -21.85 24.51
CA GLN A 720 -17.29 -21.57 25.93
C GLN A 720 -16.30 -20.48 26.36
N VAL A 721 -16.82 -19.27 26.60
CA VAL A 721 -16.01 -18.11 26.96
C VAL A 721 -16.33 -17.62 28.38
N GLY A 722 -15.30 -17.10 29.05
CA GLY A 722 -15.46 -16.44 30.34
C GLY A 722 -16.24 -15.13 30.17
N PHE A 723 -17.31 -14.95 30.94
CA PHE A 723 -18.18 -13.79 30.85
C PHE A 723 -18.11 -12.93 32.11
N PHE A 724 -18.04 -11.62 31.89
CA PHE A 724 -18.17 -10.61 32.92
C PHE A 724 -19.31 -9.63 32.55
N PRO A 725 -20.35 -9.47 33.41
CA PRO A 725 -21.50 -8.64 33.08
C PRO A 725 -21.15 -7.18 32.77
N ALA A 726 -21.59 -6.69 31.60
CA ALA A 726 -21.35 -5.30 31.17
C ALA A 726 -21.94 -4.27 32.14
N ALA A 727 -23.10 -4.55 32.75
CA ALA A 727 -23.71 -3.67 33.74
C ALA A 727 -22.84 -3.50 35.00
N LYS A 728 -22.19 -4.57 35.45
CA LYS A 728 -21.26 -4.54 36.59
C LYS A 728 -19.98 -3.80 36.22
N ARG A 729 -19.47 -3.99 35.01
CA ARG A 729 -18.34 -3.20 34.48
C ARG A 729 -18.67 -1.72 34.45
N PHE A 730 -19.85 -1.36 33.94
CA PHE A 730 -20.33 0.02 33.89
C PHE A 730 -20.44 0.64 35.30
N GLN A 731 -20.99 -0.09 36.27
CA GLN A 731 -21.02 0.35 37.68
C GLN A 731 -19.62 0.62 38.24
N ARG A 732 -18.63 -0.22 37.91
CA ARG A 732 -17.23 0.00 38.31
C ARG A 732 -16.62 1.20 37.59
N GLN A 733 -16.91 1.37 36.30
CA GLN A 733 -16.45 2.51 35.49
C GLN A 733 -16.98 3.84 36.01
N LEU A 734 -18.11 3.90 36.73
CA LEU A 734 -18.57 5.14 37.36
C LEU A 734 -17.53 5.74 38.33
N LEU A 735 -16.63 4.93 38.91
CA LEU A 735 -15.51 5.41 39.73
C LEU A 735 -14.46 6.22 38.94
N GLN A 736 -14.52 6.22 37.60
CA GLN A 736 -13.68 7.09 36.78
C GLN A 736 -14.03 8.58 36.96
N ILE A 737 -15.28 8.90 37.30
CA ILE A 737 -15.74 10.28 37.53
C ILE A 737 -15.07 10.87 38.78
N PRO A 738 -15.19 10.28 39.99
CA PRO A 738 -14.48 10.78 41.16
C PRO A 738 -12.95 10.73 40.97
N PHE A 739 -12.40 9.73 40.26
CA PHE A 739 -10.99 9.73 39.89
C PHE A 739 -10.62 10.98 39.07
N ALA A 740 -11.37 11.31 38.02
CA ALA A 740 -11.13 12.48 37.19
C ALA A 740 -11.24 13.79 37.99
N LEU A 741 -12.20 13.88 38.93
CA LEU A 741 -12.35 15.03 39.83
C LEU A 741 -11.16 15.17 40.79
N VAL A 742 -10.66 14.06 41.37
CA VAL A 742 -9.48 14.06 42.24
C VAL A 742 -8.22 14.43 41.45
N ALA A 743 -8.05 13.88 40.25
CA ALA A 743 -6.94 14.23 39.37
C ALA A 743 -6.98 15.73 39.00
N ALA A 744 -8.17 16.25 38.66
CA ALA A 744 -8.35 17.65 38.33
C ALA A 744 -8.12 18.59 39.52
N PHE A 745 -8.61 18.23 40.70
CA PHE A 745 -8.39 19.00 41.91
C PHE A 745 -6.91 18.99 42.32
N SER A 746 -6.26 17.83 42.35
CA SER A 746 -4.86 17.71 42.79
C SER A 746 -3.89 18.41 41.84
N LEU A 747 -3.88 18.05 40.55
CA LEU A 747 -3.03 18.68 39.54
C LEU A 747 -3.40 20.15 39.35
N GLY A 748 -4.70 20.46 39.35
CA GLY A 748 -5.18 21.82 39.17
C GLY A 748 -4.78 22.75 40.31
N THR A 749 -4.78 22.29 41.56
CA THR A 749 -4.33 23.08 42.71
C THR A 749 -2.85 23.41 42.61
N VAL A 750 -2.00 22.45 42.23
CA VAL A 750 -0.55 22.70 42.05
C VAL A 750 -0.32 23.71 40.92
N ILE A 751 -0.95 23.51 39.77
CA ILE A 751 -0.82 24.42 38.62
C ILE A 751 -1.33 25.82 38.96
N ALA A 752 -2.49 25.95 39.61
CA ALA A 752 -3.05 27.23 40.01
C ALA A 752 -2.19 27.96 41.06
N THR A 753 -1.60 27.21 42.00
CA THR A 753 -0.68 27.76 43.02
C THR A 753 0.60 28.29 42.35
N CYS A 754 1.22 27.48 41.49
CA CYS A 754 2.41 27.89 40.73
C CYS A 754 2.11 29.09 39.83
N PHE A 755 0.95 29.10 39.17
CA PHE A 755 0.48 30.22 38.38
C PHE A 755 0.35 31.50 39.21
N GLY A 756 -0.27 31.43 40.41
CA GLY A 756 -0.38 32.56 41.33
C GLY A 756 0.98 33.10 41.78
N ILE A 757 1.91 32.22 42.13
CA ILE A 757 3.29 32.59 42.49
C ILE A 757 3.99 33.26 41.30
N GLU A 758 3.86 32.69 40.09
CA GLU A 758 4.44 33.24 38.87
C GLU A 758 3.91 34.65 38.58
N VAL A 759 2.59 34.86 38.63
CA VAL A 759 1.96 36.18 38.47
C VAL A 759 2.51 37.16 39.51
N PHE A 760 2.57 36.77 40.78
CA PHE A 760 3.08 37.62 41.83
C PHE A 760 4.55 38.05 41.59
N ILE A 761 5.44 37.10 41.31
CA ILE A 761 6.88 37.38 41.12
C ILE A 761 7.12 38.21 39.84
N SER A 762 6.42 37.88 38.75
CA SER A 762 6.63 38.54 37.46
C SER A 762 6.04 39.95 37.41
N GLU A 763 4.84 40.16 37.98
CA GLU A 763 4.07 41.38 37.78
C GLU A 763 4.04 42.31 39.01
N VAL A 764 4.12 41.77 40.23
CA VAL A 764 3.99 42.55 41.49
C VAL A 764 5.35 42.79 42.14
N TYR A 765 6.21 41.77 42.19
CA TYR A 765 7.51 41.86 42.87
C TYR A 765 8.53 42.70 42.08
N LYS A 766 9.13 43.69 42.76
CA LYS A 766 10.20 44.57 42.22
C LYS A 766 11.52 44.49 43.02
N GLY A 767 11.62 43.56 43.98
CA GLY A 767 12.81 43.40 44.82
C GLY A 767 14.00 42.73 44.10
N PRO A 768 15.14 42.58 44.81
CA PRO A 768 16.34 41.92 44.26
C PRO A 768 16.07 40.45 43.91
N LEU A 769 16.91 39.88 43.04
CA LEU A 769 16.86 38.49 42.57
C LEU A 769 15.61 38.08 41.76
N LYS A 770 14.79 39.03 41.29
CA LYS A 770 13.61 38.76 40.45
C LYS A 770 13.90 37.80 39.29
N SER A 771 15.03 37.96 38.59
CA SER A 771 15.42 37.10 37.46
C SER A 771 15.63 35.62 37.83
N VAL A 772 16.00 35.33 39.08
CA VAL A 772 16.18 33.96 39.59
C VAL A 772 14.87 33.44 40.19
N LEU A 773 14.15 34.27 40.94
CA LEU A 773 12.90 33.91 41.61
C LEU A 773 11.79 33.51 40.62
N VAL A 774 11.80 34.05 39.39
CA VAL A 774 10.85 33.67 38.32
C VAL A 774 10.92 32.17 37.96
N PHE A 775 12.03 31.49 38.24
CA PHE A 775 12.16 30.05 38.00
C PHE A 775 11.59 29.17 39.13
N ILE A 776 11.19 29.73 40.28
CA ILE A 776 10.64 28.95 41.40
C ILE A 776 9.39 28.15 41.00
N PRO A 777 8.35 28.75 40.37
CA PRO A 777 7.17 27.99 39.94
C PRO A 777 7.52 26.86 38.98
N THR A 778 8.43 27.10 38.05
CA THR A 778 8.92 26.08 37.12
C THR A 778 9.61 24.94 37.86
N GLY A 779 10.46 25.25 38.85
CA GLY A 779 11.11 24.25 39.70
C GLY A 779 10.13 23.41 40.53
N ILE A 780 9.07 24.03 41.05
CA ILE A 780 8.00 23.30 41.77
C ILE A 780 7.26 22.37 40.80
N LEU A 781 6.86 22.86 39.62
CA LEU A 781 6.16 22.05 38.63
C LEU A 781 7.01 20.86 38.14
N THR A 782 8.31 21.07 37.87
CA THR A 782 9.20 20.00 37.40
C THR A 782 9.50 18.96 38.49
N LEU A 783 9.44 19.32 39.77
CA LEU A 783 9.63 18.38 40.87
C LEU A 783 8.34 17.65 41.27
N VAL A 784 7.22 18.37 41.39
CA VAL A 784 5.97 17.86 41.95
C VAL A 784 5.12 17.13 40.91
N ASN A 785 5.02 17.65 39.69
CA ASN A 785 4.13 17.05 38.68
C ASN A 785 4.50 15.60 38.33
N PRO A 786 5.79 15.22 38.15
CA PRO A 786 6.13 13.82 37.88
C PRO A 786 5.75 12.87 39.03
N VAL A 787 5.88 13.33 40.28
CA VAL A 787 5.49 12.56 41.47
C VAL A 787 3.98 12.34 41.51
N LEU A 788 3.19 13.41 41.33
CA LEU A 788 1.74 13.30 41.29
C LEU A 788 1.27 12.46 40.09
N ASN A 789 1.85 12.66 38.91
CA ASN A 789 1.53 11.87 37.73
C ASN A 789 1.82 10.38 37.96
N THR A 790 2.91 10.05 38.65
CA THR A 790 3.22 8.65 39.02
C THR A 790 2.19 8.07 39.98
N ILE A 791 1.79 8.82 41.00
CA ILE A 791 0.77 8.38 41.98
C ILE A 791 -0.59 8.18 41.29
N LEU A 792 -1.02 9.15 40.49
CA LEU A 792 -2.30 9.10 39.79
C LEU A 792 -2.32 8.04 38.69
N THR A 793 -1.21 7.82 37.99
CA THR A 793 -1.08 6.72 37.02
C THR A 793 -1.19 5.37 37.73
N LYS A 794 -0.54 5.18 38.87
CA LYS A 794 -0.72 3.96 39.68
C LYS A 794 -2.17 3.76 40.12
N ALA A 795 -2.84 4.84 40.54
CA ALA A 795 -4.26 4.79 40.89
C ALA A 795 -5.13 4.44 39.68
N ALA A 796 -4.83 5.00 38.49
CA ALA A 796 -5.52 4.69 37.24
C ALA A 796 -5.30 3.23 36.81
N THR A 797 -4.09 2.69 36.95
CA THR A 797 -3.77 1.28 36.70
C THR A 797 -4.61 0.38 37.62
N ARG A 798 -4.60 0.63 38.93
CA ARG A 798 -5.41 -0.14 39.90
C ARG A 798 -6.90 -0.05 39.63
N LEU A 799 -7.41 1.11 39.24
CA LEU A 799 -8.81 1.30 38.88
C LEU A 799 -9.16 0.51 37.61
N THR A 800 -8.27 0.50 36.62
CA THR A 800 -8.48 -0.23 35.35
C THR A 800 -8.38 -1.75 35.54
N GLU A 801 -7.50 -2.22 36.43
CA GLU A 801 -7.49 -3.62 36.88
C GLU A 801 -8.81 -4.00 37.57
N PHE A 802 -9.35 -3.11 38.43
CA PHE A 802 -10.64 -3.32 39.07
C PHE A 802 -11.81 -3.38 38.07
N GLU A 803 -11.74 -2.66 36.95
CA GLU A 803 -12.75 -2.71 35.87
C GLU A 803 -12.79 -4.06 35.13
N ASN A 804 -11.75 -4.90 35.26
CA ASN A 804 -11.70 -6.29 34.77
C ASN A 804 -12.03 -6.42 33.27
N TYR A 805 -11.11 -5.93 32.43
CA TYR A 805 -11.18 -6.06 30.97
C TYR A 805 -10.75 -7.45 30.49
N GLU A 806 -11.42 -7.94 29.46
CA GLU A 806 -11.15 -9.25 28.87
C GLU A 806 -9.94 -9.24 27.93
N THR A 807 -9.74 -8.18 27.14
CA THR A 807 -8.67 -8.09 26.14
C THR A 807 -7.63 -7.03 26.50
N HIS A 808 -6.40 -7.22 26.01
CA HIS A 808 -5.30 -6.27 26.20
C HIS A 808 -5.61 -4.89 25.59
N GLY A 809 -6.15 -4.82 24.37
CA GLY A 809 -6.50 -3.57 23.72
C GLY A 809 -7.60 -2.78 24.45
N ALA A 810 -8.60 -3.44 25.03
CA ALA A 810 -9.63 -2.77 25.81
C ALA A 810 -9.09 -2.19 27.13
N TYR A 811 -8.18 -2.93 27.78
CA TYR A 811 -7.46 -2.45 28.96
C TYR A 811 -6.61 -1.21 28.65
N GLU A 812 -5.79 -1.27 27.60
CA GLU A 812 -4.97 -0.13 27.15
C GLU A 812 -5.83 1.09 26.79
N LYS A 813 -6.96 0.87 26.09
CA LYS A 813 -7.90 1.94 25.73
C LYS A 813 -8.40 2.68 26.97
N SER A 814 -8.88 1.96 27.98
CA SER A 814 -9.41 2.55 29.21
C SER A 814 -8.33 3.27 30.03
N LEU A 815 -7.15 2.66 30.16
CA LEU A 815 -6.03 3.26 30.88
C LEU A 815 -5.59 4.57 30.21
N THR A 816 -5.50 4.58 28.88
CA THR A 816 -5.11 5.76 28.10
C THR A 816 -6.12 6.90 28.24
N GLN A 817 -7.43 6.62 28.29
CA GLN A 817 -8.46 7.64 28.54
C GLN A 817 -8.29 8.30 29.92
N LYS A 818 -7.98 7.52 30.95
CA LYS A 818 -7.70 8.05 32.30
C LYS A 818 -6.42 8.90 32.32
N ILE A 819 -5.39 8.45 31.59
CA ILE A 819 -4.14 9.20 31.43
C ILE A 819 -4.35 10.50 30.65
N PHE A 820 -5.21 10.50 29.64
CA PHE A 820 -5.54 11.69 28.86
C PHE A 820 -6.12 12.81 29.72
N VAL A 821 -6.96 12.52 30.73
CA VAL A 821 -7.49 13.54 31.65
C VAL A 821 -6.36 14.27 32.37
N MET A 822 -5.35 13.54 32.86
CA MET A 822 -4.19 14.14 33.53
C MET A 822 -3.38 14.99 32.56
N ASN A 823 -3.10 14.47 31.37
CA ASN A 823 -2.36 15.19 30.33
C ASN A 823 -3.08 16.47 29.89
N PHE A 824 -4.39 16.41 29.69
CA PHE A 824 -5.23 17.57 29.34
C PHE A 824 -5.05 18.70 30.36
N ILE A 825 -5.09 18.36 31.66
CA ILE A 825 -4.97 19.34 32.74
C ILE A 825 -3.55 19.89 32.80
N MET A 826 -2.53 19.04 32.71
CA MET A 826 -1.13 19.45 32.75
C MET A 826 -0.74 20.33 31.55
N SER A 827 -1.29 20.07 30.37
CA SER A 827 -0.96 20.78 29.13
C SER A 827 -1.75 22.09 28.96
N TYR A 828 -3.04 22.10 29.27
CA TYR A 828 -3.91 23.23 28.89
C TYR A 828 -4.32 24.13 30.05
N LEU A 829 -4.34 23.64 31.30
CA LEU A 829 -4.89 24.41 32.43
C LEU A 829 -4.15 25.74 32.65
N GLY A 830 -2.84 25.78 32.44
CA GLY A 830 -2.07 27.03 32.55
C GLY A 830 -2.56 28.11 31.57
N ILE A 831 -2.86 27.73 30.31
CA ILE A 831 -3.39 28.64 29.30
C ILE A 831 -4.85 29.00 29.63
N PHE A 832 -5.66 28.05 30.10
CA PHE A 832 -7.02 28.31 30.56
C PHE A 832 -7.06 29.34 31.70
N LEU A 833 -6.18 29.20 32.69
CA LEU A 833 -6.06 30.17 33.79
C LEU A 833 -5.66 31.55 33.26
N THR A 834 -4.74 31.64 32.30
CA THR A 834 -4.39 32.92 31.69
C THR A 834 -5.58 33.53 30.94
N ALA A 835 -6.21 32.76 30.05
CA ALA A 835 -7.24 33.23 29.13
C ALA A 835 -8.57 33.56 29.83
N PHE A 836 -9.00 32.76 30.81
CA PHE A 836 -10.33 32.88 31.42
C PHE A 836 -10.32 33.43 32.84
N VAL A 837 -9.17 33.47 33.51
CA VAL A 837 -9.05 33.97 34.91
C VAL A 837 -8.21 35.24 34.97
N TYR A 838 -6.95 35.18 34.53
CA TYR A 838 -6.00 36.29 34.69
C TYR A 838 -6.32 37.51 33.82
N VAL A 839 -6.49 37.33 32.50
CA VAL A 839 -6.75 38.49 31.63
C VAL A 839 -8.14 39.10 31.90
N PRO A 840 -9.22 38.32 32.08
CA PRO A 840 -10.53 38.90 32.38
C PRO A 840 -10.69 39.48 33.79
N PHE A 841 -10.10 38.85 34.82
CA PHE A 841 -10.38 39.17 36.24
C PHE A 841 -9.13 39.56 37.05
N GLY A 842 -7.99 39.80 36.41
CA GLY A 842 -6.71 40.03 37.08
C GLY A 842 -6.73 41.18 38.09
N LYS A 843 -7.43 42.29 37.81
CA LYS A 843 -7.52 43.43 38.75
C LYS A 843 -8.23 43.08 40.04
N ILE A 844 -9.14 42.10 40.02
CA ILE A 844 -9.85 41.62 41.20
C ILE A 844 -8.97 40.63 41.95
N ILE A 845 -8.31 39.72 41.25
CA ILE A 845 -7.62 38.57 41.87
C ILE A 845 -6.25 38.98 42.42
N VAL A 846 -5.47 39.77 41.68
CA VAL A 846 -4.08 40.10 42.03
C VAL A 846 -3.92 40.82 43.38
N PRO A 847 -4.81 41.74 43.79
CA PRO A 847 -4.77 42.31 45.14
C PRO A 847 -4.92 41.29 46.28
N TYR A 848 -5.60 40.16 46.04
CA TYR A 848 -5.75 39.07 47.01
C TYR A 848 -4.69 37.97 46.87
N LEU A 849 -3.85 38.01 45.82
CA LEU A 849 -2.71 37.12 45.64
C LEU A 849 -1.52 37.57 46.51
N ASP A 850 -1.75 37.75 47.80
CA ASP A 850 -0.71 38.10 48.78
C ASP A 850 -0.02 36.83 49.32
N VAL A 851 0.49 36.02 48.38
CA VAL A 851 1.26 34.81 48.71
C VAL A 851 2.54 35.17 49.47
N PHE A 852 3.02 36.41 49.32
CA PHE A 852 4.23 36.93 49.93
C PHE A 852 4.08 37.17 51.44
N ASN A 853 2.97 37.76 51.92
CA ASN A 853 2.73 37.89 53.36
C ASN A 853 2.63 36.53 54.06
N VAL A 854 2.14 35.49 53.39
CA VAL A 854 2.05 34.13 53.96
C VAL A 854 3.41 33.40 53.90
N ALA A 855 4.16 33.51 52.81
CA ALA A 855 5.39 32.77 52.59
C ALA A 855 6.65 33.43 53.19
N VAL A 856 6.67 34.77 53.33
CA VAL A 856 7.83 35.54 53.82
C VAL A 856 7.70 35.92 55.30
N ARG A 857 6.50 35.81 55.90
CA ARG A 857 6.28 35.94 57.36
C ARG A 857 7.27 35.14 58.23
N PRO A 858 7.65 33.90 57.88
CA PRO A 858 8.62 33.12 58.65
C PRO A 858 10.09 33.58 58.48
N PHE A 859 10.39 34.37 57.46
CA PHE A 859 11.75 34.75 57.05
C PHE A 859 12.02 36.26 57.12
N ALA A 860 11.03 37.07 57.48
CA ALA A 860 11.17 38.51 57.67
C ALA A 860 11.66 38.79 59.10
N GLU A 861 12.79 39.48 59.23
CA GLU A 861 13.36 39.88 60.53
C GLU A 861 12.76 41.21 61.04
N ASP A 862 12.15 42.02 60.16
CA ASP A 862 11.57 43.34 60.48
C ASP A 862 10.19 43.55 59.82
N GLU A 863 9.23 44.17 60.52
CA GLU A 863 7.90 44.55 59.97
C GLU A 863 8.01 45.46 58.73
N LYS A 864 9.10 46.22 58.60
CA LYS A 864 9.37 47.06 57.43
C LYS A 864 9.66 46.24 56.16
N GLN A 865 10.13 45.00 56.29
CA GLN A 865 10.34 44.08 55.15
C GLN A 865 9.01 43.50 54.64
N LEU A 866 8.00 43.37 55.51
CA LEU A 866 6.63 42.99 55.15
C LEU A 866 5.87 44.10 54.41
N HIS A 867 6.21 45.37 54.68
CA HIS A 867 5.55 46.54 54.10
C HIS A 867 6.26 47.17 52.88
N LEU A 868 7.30 46.55 52.32
CA LEU A 868 8.01 47.10 51.14
C LEU A 868 7.13 47.23 49.88
N ASN A 869 5.92 46.65 49.87
CA ASN A 869 5.00 46.68 48.71
C ASN A 869 3.65 47.36 48.96
N SER A 870 3.40 48.00 50.12
CA SER A 870 2.13 48.71 50.37
C SER A 870 2.04 50.09 49.68
N ALA A 871 3.00 50.46 48.84
CA ALA A 871 2.88 51.60 47.93
C ALA A 871 2.16 51.16 46.65
N SER A 872 0.87 51.45 46.61
CA SER A 872 -0.03 51.45 45.44
C SER A 872 0.62 51.97 44.16
N SER A 873 1.33 51.13 43.42
CA SER A 873 1.63 51.37 42.02
C SER A 873 0.49 50.78 41.19
N SER A 874 -0.15 51.60 40.36
CA SER A 874 -1.16 51.20 39.38
C SER A 874 -0.72 49.95 38.61
N TRP A 875 -1.17 48.78 39.07
CA TRP A 875 -0.87 47.52 38.41
C TRP A 875 -1.78 47.39 37.19
N THR A 876 -1.19 47.13 36.04
CA THR A 876 -1.87 46.97 34.76
C THR A 876 -1.68 45.54 34.26
N ILE A 877 -2.75 44.93 33.76
CA ILE A 877 -2.69 43.58 33.18
C ILE A 877 -1.76 43.59 31.97
N ASN A 878 -0.94 42.55 31.86
CA ASN A 878 -0.08 42.29 30.72
C ASN A 878 -0.80 41.37 29.71
N PRO A 879 -1.41 41.93 28.63
CA PRO A 879 -2.18 41.11 27.68
C PRO A 879 -1.30 40.19 26.84
N ASP A 880 -0.01 40.51 26.70
CA ASP A 880 0.95 39.70 25.96
C ASP A 880 1.27 38.37 26.65
N ARG A 881 0.90 38.19 27.93
CA ARG A 881 1.15 36.95 28.66
C ARG A 881 0.53 35.74 27.97
N LEU A 882 -0.73 35.86 27.52
CA LEU A 882 -1.44 34.79 26.83
C LEU A 882 -0.73 34.42 25.52
N ARG A 883 -0.35 35.43 24.73
CA ARG A 883 0.39 35.22 23.48
C ARG A 883 1.74 34.56 23.72
N LYS A 884 2.51 35.01 24.72
CA LYS A 884 3.82 34.43 25.07
C LYS A 884 3.72 32.97 25.49
N GLN A 885 2.68 32.62 26.27
CA GLN A 885 2.46 31.22 26.68
C GLN A 885 2.09 30.32 25.50
N VAL A 886 1.20 30.77 24.61
CA VAL A 886 0.87 30.01 23.39
C VAL A 886 2.12 29.81 22.54
N ILE A 887 2.91 30.87 22.29
CA ILE A 887 4.18 30.77 21.54
C ILE A 887 5.16 29.78 22.20
N TYR A 888 5.26 29.79 23.54
CA TYR A 888 6.10 28.85 24.27
C TYR A 888 5.72 27.39 23.94
N PHE A 889 4.44 27.02 24.07
CA PHE A 889 4.02 25.64 23.81
C PHE A 889 4.07 25.25 22.34
N THR A 890 3.80 26.20 21.43
CA THR A 890 3.76 25.91 19.99
C THR A 890 5.13 25.95 19.33
N VAL A 891 6.12 26.63 19.92
CA VAL A 891 7.48 26.79 19.36
C VAL A 891 8.54 26.26 20.31
N THR A 892 8.71 26.89 21.48
CA THR A 892 9.83 26.59 22.38
C THR A 892 9.76 25.17 22.93
N ALA A 893 8.59 24.75 23.40
CA ALA A 893 8.38 23.40 23.94
C ALA A 893 8.58 22.33 22.86
N GLN A 894 8.16 22.58 21.62
CA GLN A 894 8.38 21.67 20.48
C GLN A 894 9.88 21.50 20.19
N VAL A 895 10.65 22.60 20.15
CA VAL A 895 12.11 22.55 19.95
C VAL A 895 12.82 21.85 21.12
N VAL A 896 12.41 22.11 22.36
CA VAL A 896 12.95 21.43 23.54
C VAL A 896 12.61 19.94 23.49
N ASN A 897 11.39 19.58 23.10
CA ASN A 897 10.97 18.19 23.03
C ASN A 897 11.78 17.41 21.99
N LEU A 898 11.92 17.97 20.78
CA LEU A 898 12.80 17.42 19.74
C LEU A 898 14.24 17.23 20.24
N GLY A 899 14.76 18.17 21.05
CA GLY A 899 16.07 18.03 21.68
C GLY A 899 16.12 16.93 22.75
N MET A 900 15.08 16.83 23.59
CA MET A 900 14.95 15.77 24.60
C MET A 900 14.78 14.38 23.96
N GLU A 901 14.20 14.32 22.78
CA GLU A 901 13.96 13.09 22.04
C GLU A 901 15.17 12.66 21.22
N LEU A 902 15.84 13.57 20.50
CA LEU A 902 16.95 13.19 19.61
C LEU A 902 18.33 13.34 20.24
N ILE A 903 18.56 14.39 21.05
CA ILE A 903 19.90 14.74 21.53
C ILE A 903 20.20 14.01 22.83
N VAL A 904 19.24 13.95 23.75
CA VAL A 904 19.48 13.36 25.08
C VAL A 904 19.75 11.86 25.02
N PRO A 905 18.97 11.02 24.31
CA PRO A 905 19.26 9.58 24.20
C PRO A 905 20.61 9.33 23.53
N TYR A 906 20.96 10.13 22.51
CA TYR A 906 22.27 10.08 21.87
C TYR A 906 23.42 10.38 22.85
N LEU A 907 23.30 11.46 23.65
CA LEU A 907 24.28 11.80 24.68
C LEU A 907 24.36 10.72 25.78
N LYS A 908 23.22 10.16 26.20
CA LYS A 908 23.13 9.07 27.18
C LYS A 908 23.88 7.84 26.67
N ARG A 909 23.66 7.42 25.42
CA ARG A 909 24.35 6.28 24.79
C ARG A 909 25.86 6.48 24.73
N ARG A 910 26.31 7.63 24.22
CA ARG A 910 27.75 7.93 24.14
C ARG A 910 28.42 8.04 25.51
N GLY A 911 27.67 8.57 26.50
CA GLY A 911 28.10 8.61 27.88
C GLY A 911 28.25 7.22 28.50
N LEU A 912 27.28 6.32 28.27
CA LEU A 912 27.32 4.93 28.72
C LEU A 912 28.47 4.14 28.08
N ASP A 913 28.64 4.26 26.76
CA ASP A 913 29.73 3.59 26.02
C ASP A 913 31.10 4.01 26.59
N LYS A 914 31.31 5.32 26.78
CA LYS A 914 32.55 5.86 27.35
C LYS A 914 32.75 5.51 28.83
N TYR A 915 31.65 5.38 29.58
CA TYR A 915 31.70 4.96 30.98
C TYR A 915 32.09 3.47 31.11
N LYS A 916 31.55 2.61 30.24
CA LYS A 916 31.93 1.19 30.16
C LYS A 916 33.41 1.03 29.79
N GLU A 917 33.90 1.80 28.81
CA GLU A 917 35.34 1.86 28.46
C GLU A 917 36.21 2.28 29.65
N PHE A 918 35.80 3.31 30.40
CA PHE A 918 36.56 3.77 31.56
C PHE A 918 36.54 2.75 32.71
N GLN A 919 35.42 2.06 32.94
CA GLN A 919 35.33 0.97 33.92
C GLN A 919 36.24 -0.20 33.54
N THR A 920 36.24 -0.63 32.28
CA THR A 920 37.09 -1.74 31.82
C THR A 920 38.57 -1.38 31.90
N GLU A 921 38.96 -0.16 31.51
CA GLU A 921 40.34 0.33 31.66
C GLU A 921 40.78 0.40 33.13
N ARG A 922 39.88 0.82 34.03
CA ARG A 922 40.16 0.92 35.47
C ARG A 922 40.22 -0.45 36.16
N ALA A 923 39.37 -1.40 35.74
CA ALA A 923 39.42 -2.79 36.19
C ALA A 923 40.70 -3.49 35.70
N ALA A 924 41.11 -3.24 34.45
CA ALA A 924 42.38 -3.73 33.91
C ALA A 924 43.60 -3.17 34.66
N LYS A 925 43.58 -1.89 35.06
CA LYS A 925 44.64 -1.28 35.89
C LYS A 925 44.70 -1.81 37.32
N ASN A 926 43.58 -2.31 37.87
CA ASN A 926 43.50 -2.80 39.26
C ASN A 926 43.71 -4.32 39.40
N GLY A 927 44.18 -5.02 38.35
CA GLY A 927 44.54 -6.44 38.43
C GLY A 927 43.36 -7.41 38.59
N GLY A 928 42.12 -6.92 38.47
CA GLY A 928 40.90 -7.74 38.52
C GLY A 928 40.33 -7.89 37.12
N SER A 929 40.87 -8.79 36.30
CA SER A 929 40.20 -9.17 35.05
C SER A 929 39.10 -10.19 35.39
N ALA A 930 37.85 -9.74 35.50
CA ALA A 930 36.76 -10.62 35.06
C ALA A 930 37.03 -10.93 33.57
N PRO A 931 36.84 -12.16 33.09
CA PRO A 931 36.94 -12.43 31.66
C PRO A 931 35.98 -11.45 30.97
N ALA A 932 36.46 -10.72 29.95
CA ALA A 932 35.53 -9.96 29.11
C ALA A 932 34.45 -10.95 28.65
N THR A 933 33.17 -10.62 28.77
CA THR A 933 32.06 -11.48 28.33
C THR A 933 32.24 -11.93 26.87
N ALA A 934 32.95 -11.11 26.07
CA ALA A 934 33.37 -11.39 24.70
C ALA A 934 34.54 -12.37 24.53
N ALA A 935 35.28 -12.73 25.59
CA ALA A 935 36.46 -13.61 25.50
C ALA A 935 36.09 -15.09 25.25
N ASN A 936 34.85 -15.48 25.55
CA ASN A 936 34.32 -16.83 25.28
C ASN A 936 33.43 -16.87 24.02
N ASP A 937 33.26 -15.75 23.31
CA ASP A 937 32.46 -15.72 22.10
C ASP A 937 33.27 -16.27 20.91
N PRO A 938 32.66 -17.09 20.04
CA PRO A 938 33.27 -17.45 18.77
C PRO A 938 33.65 -16.19 17.97
N PRO A 939 34.85 -16.12 17.36
CA PRO A 939 35.31 -14.93 16.66
C PRO A 939 34.44 -14.56 15.45
N GLU A 940 33.70 -15.53 14.90
CA GLU A 940 32.73 -15.35 13.80
C GLU A 940 31.42 -14.67 14.26
N ASP A 941 30.97 -14.96 15.48
CA ASP A 941 29.70 -14.45 16.05
C ASP A 941 29.88 -13.17 16.87
N ALA A 942 31.11 -12.85 17.31
CA ALA A 942 31.39 -11.80 18.29
C ALA A 942 30.76 -10.44 17.93
N ALA A 943 30.83 -10.02 16.66
CA ALA A 943 30.24 -8.76 16.21
C ALA A 943 28.71 -8.75 16.24
N PHE A 944 28.08 -9.90 15.95
CA PHE A 944 26.63 -10.08 16.04
C PHE A 944 26.16 -10.11 17.49
N LEU A 945 26.85 -10.85 18.37
CA LEU A 945 26.50 -10.95 19.79
C LEU A 945 26.65 -9.61 20.51
N GLU A 946 27.69 -8.84 20.20
CA GLU A 946 27.84 -7.49 20.74
C GLU A 946 26.70 -6.56 20.31
N ARG A 947 26.26 -6.65 19.05
CA ARG A 947 25.09 -5.92 18.56
C ARG A 947 23.82 -6.30 19.33
N VAL A 948 23.56 -7.59 19.49
CA VAL A 948 22.36 -8.10 20.19
C VAL A 948 22.35 -7.69 21.66
N ARG A 949 23.50 -7.76 22.36
CA ARG A 949 23.63 -7.28 23.75
C ARG A 949 23.28 -5.79 23.86
N ARG A 950 23.75 -4.97 22.92
CA ARG A 950 23.41 -3.53 22.87
C ARG A 950 21.92 -3.30 22.59
N GLU A 951 21.32 -4.06 21.68
CA GLU A 951 19.89 -3.98 21.41
C GLU A 951 19.06 -4.41 22.63
N ALA A 952 19.52 -5.40 23.40
CA ALA A 952 18.87 -5.83 24.65
C ALA A 952 18.92 -4.76 25.76
N GLU A 953 19.76 -3.74 25.67
CA GLU A 953 19.80 -2.61 26.62
C GLU A 953 18.86 -1.46 26.25
N LEU A 954 18.36 -1.42 25.01
CA LEU A 954 17.46 -0.37 24.54
C LEU A 954 16.07 -0.48 25.20
N ASP A 955 15.35 0.64 25.23
CA ASP A 955 14.00 0.71 25.78
C ASP A 955 12.96 0.19 24.75
N VAL A 956 11.76 -0.19 25.23
CA VAL A 956 10.66 -0.65 24.37
C VAL A 956 9.92 0.55 23.79
N TYR A 957 9.64 0.53 22.48
CA TYR A 957 8.89 1.58 21.81
C TYR A 957 7.40 1.58 22.20
N ASP A 958 6.89 2.71 22.69
CA ASP A 958 5.47 2.92 22.99
C ASP A 958 4.85 3.98 22.05
N VAL A 959 4.11 3.49 21.06
CA VAL A 959 3.36 4.32 20.09
C VAL A 959 2.30 5.22 20.75
N THR A 960 1.80 4.85 21.92
CA THR A 960 0.81 5.64 22.67
C THR A 960 1.42 6.96 23.13
N ALA A 961 2.73 7.00 23.34
CA ALA A 961 3.43 8.20 23.74
C ALA A 961 3.53 9.23 22.62
N ASP A 962 3.86 8.77 21.42
CA ASP A 962 4.01 9.65 20.24
C ASP A 962 2.63 10.11 19.74
N LEU A 963 1.61 9.24 19.77
CA LEU A 963 0.22 9.63 19.50
C LEU A 963 -0.28 10.70 20.47
N ARG A 964 0.04 10.58 21.77
CA ARG A 964 -0.30 11.59 22.78
C ARG A 964 0.29 12.94 22.41
N GLU A 965 1.54 12.99 21.98
CA GLU A 965 2.20 14.22 21.59
C GLU A 965 1.46 14.92 20.45
N MET A 966 1.15 14.18 19.38
CA MET A 966 0.43 14.72 18.23
C MET A 966 -0.98 15.19 18.60
N VAL A 967 -1.69 14.45 19.46
CA VAL A 967 -3.03 14.84 19.93
C VAL A 967 -2.97 16.07 20.84
N VAL A 968 -1.97 16.16 21.71
CA VAL A 968 -1.79 17.33 22.57
C VAL A 968 -1.49 18.58 21.73
N GLN A 969 -0.64 18.42 20.71
CA GLN A 969 -0.32 19.44 19.73
C GLN A 969 -1.58 19.92 18.97
N PHE A 970 -2.40 18.98 18.49
CA PHE A 970 -3.70 19.29 17.87
C PHE A 970 -4.61 20.08 18.81
N GLY A 971 -4.63 19.77 20.11
CA GLY A 971 -5.40 20.54 21.08
C GLY A 971 -4.96 21.99 21.21
N TYR A 972 -3.67 22.32 21.10
CA TYR A 972 -3.23 23.73 21.06
C TYR A 972 -3.75 24.46 19.81
N LEU A 973 -3.78 23.78 18.67
CA LEU A 973 -4.35 24.32 17.44
C LEU A 973 -5.86 24.52 17.56
N SER A 974 -6.58 23.54 18.10
CA SER A 974 -8.04 23.58 18.21
C SER A 974 -8.55 24.55 19.28
N LEU A 975 -7.87 24.63 20.44
CA LEU A 975 -8.35 25.39 21.60
C LEU A 975 -7.86 26.85 21.62
N PHE A 976 -6.63 27.11 21.16
CA PHE A 976 -5.92 28.37 21.45
C PHE A 976 -5.29 29.06 20.23
N SER A 977 -5.39 28.50 19.02
CA SER A 977 -4.74 29.07 17.83
C SER A 977 -5.19 30.49 17.49
N VAL A 978 -6.40 30.89 17.89
CA VAL A 978 -6.92 32.24 17.66
C VAL A 978 -6.08 33.34 18.33
N VAL A 979 -5.36 33.00 19.40
CA VAL A 979 -4.40 33.91 20.07
C VAL A 979 -3.22 34.23 19.14
N TRP A 980 -2.74 33.22 18.41
CA TRP A 980 -1.58 33.32 17.55
C TRP A 980 -1.78 32.47 16.30
N PRO A 981 -2.33 33.07 15.21
CA PRO A 981 -2.71 32.33 14.00
C PRO A 981 -1.56 31.58 13.29
N LEU A 982 -0.31 31.89 13.60
CA LEU A 982 0.88 31.18 13.11
C LEU A 982 1.11 29.81 13.79
N THR A 983 0.26 29.41 14.73
CA THR A 983 0.34 28.10 15.40
C THR A 983 0.42 26.94 14.39
N ALA A 984 -0.41 26.96 13.35
CA ALA A 984 -0.42 25.93 12.30
C ALA A 984 0.88 25.91 11.48
N VAL A 985 1.53 27.06 11.28
CA VAL A 985 2.84 27.15 10.59
C VAL A 985 3.93 26.48 11.44
N SER A 986 3.91 26.71 12.75
CA SER A 986 4.86 26.08 13.68
C SER A 986 4.73 24.56 13.67
N PHE A 987 3.49 24.05 13.77
CA PHE A 987 3.22 22.61 13.74
C PHE A 987 3.50 21.97 12.38
N LEU A 988 3.30 22.68 11.27
CA LEU A 988 3.70 22.19 9.95
C LEU A 988 5.20 21.92 9.87
N ILE A 989 6.03 22.84 10.40
CA ILE A 989 7.49 22.66 10.46
C ILE A 989 7.84 21.54 11.43
N ASN A 990 7.22 21.52 12.62
CA ASN A 990 7.47 20.49 13.61
C ASN A 990 7.19 19.09 13.05
N ASN A 991 5.99 18.87 12.51
CA ASN A 991 5.55 17.54 12.08
C ASN A 991 6.33 17.04 10.86
N TRP A 992 6.89 17.93 10.06
CA TRP A 992 7.83 17.54 9.00
C TRP A 992 9.11 16.94 9.60
N VAL A 993 9.66 17.54 10.66
CA VAL A 993 10.84 17.02 11.37
C VAL A 993 10.47 15.77 12.17
N GLU A 994 9.37 15.83 12.92
CA GLU A 994 8.87 14.78 13.81
C GLU A 994 8.75 13.43 13.11
N LEU A 995 8.11 13.42 11.93
CA LEU A 995 7.90 12.20 11.16
C LEU A 995 9.22 11.49 10.80
N ARG A 996 10.34 12.22 10.68
CA ARG A 996 11.67 11.64 10.51
C ARG A 996 12.34 11.35 11.84
N ALA A 997 12.15 12.19 12.86
CA ALA A 997 12.66 12.01 14.21
C ALA A 997 12.18 10.67 14.81
N ASP A 998 10.89 10.39 14.74
CA ASP A 998 10.29 9.14 15.23
C ASP A 998 10.76 7.91 14.47
N ALA A 999 10.86 8.00 13.14
CA ALA A 999 11.42 6.92 12.33
C ALA A 999 12.86 6.61 12.76
N MET A 1000 13.67 7.66 13.04
CA MET A 1000 15.03 7.49 13.53
C MET A 1000 15.09 6.95 14.98
N LYS A 1001 14.17 7.36 15.85
CA LYS A 1001 14.03 6.88 17.24
C LYS A 1001 13.76 5.38 17.26
N ILE A 1002 12.82 4.90 16.44
CA ILE A 1002 12.52 3.47 16.29
C ILE A 1002 13.77 2.70 15.84
N CYS A 1003 14.50 3.20 14.84
CA CYS A 1003 15.64 2.50 14.25
C CYS A 1003 16.88 2.39 15.15
N VAL A 1004 17.12 3.36 16.04
CA VAL A 1004 18.44 3.53 16.68
C VAL A 1004 18.38 3.60 18.21
N GLU A 1005 17.26 4.04 18.77
CA GLU A 1005 17.15 4.34 20.21
C GLU A 1005 16.27 3.34 20.96
N MET A 1006 15.35 2.70 20.24
CA MET A 1006 14.40 1.74 20.80
C MET A 1006 14.67 0.34 20.25
N ARG A 1007 14.24 -0.68 20.99
CA ARG A 1007 14.12 -2.04 20.47
C ARG A 1007 13.10 -2.08 19.36
N ARG A 1008 13.24 -3.04 18.44
CA ARG A 1008 12.22 -3.27 17.42
C ARG A 1008 10.90 -3.63 18.11
N PRO A 1009 9.82 -2.86 17.87
CA PRO A 1009 8.53 -3.13 18.48
C PRO A 1009 7.94 -4.44 17.94
N ILE A 1010 7.17 -5.12 18.80
CA ILE A 1010 6.41 -6.30 18.42
C ILE A 1010 5.29 -5.88 17.45
N PRO A 1011 5.12 -6.56 16.30
CA PRO A 1011 4.09 -6.20 15.33
C PRO A 1011 2.67 -6.48 15.83
N TRP A 1012 2.05 -5.46 16.42
CA TRP A 1012 0.67 -5.48 16.84
C TRP A 1012 -0.27 -4.99 15.75
N ARG A 1013 -1.42 -5.64 15.63
CA ARG A 1013 -2.51 -5.19 14.77
C ARG A 1013 -3.37 -4.18 15.51
N ALA A 1014 -3.88 -3.19 14.79
CA ALA A 1014 -4.90 -2.27 15.25
C ALA A 1014 -5.82 -1.96 14.08
N ASP A 1015 -7.09 -1.64 14.34
CA ASP A 1015 -8.04 -1.11 13.37
C ASP A 1015 -8.25 0.40 13.50
N THR A 1016 -7.64 1.01 14.52
CA THR A 1016 -7.79 2.42 14.89
C THR A 1016 -6.52 2.97 15.55
N ILE A 1017 -6.36 4.30 15.58
CA ILE A 1017 -5.41 4.94 16.51
C ILE A 1017 -5.86 4.80 17.99
N GLY A 1018 -7.04 4.23 18.22
CA GLY A 1018 -7.51 3.84 19.55
C GLY A 1018 -8.25 4.99 20.26
N PRO A 1019 -8.03 5.18 21.58
CA PRO A 1019 -8.74 6.19 22.37
C PRO A 1019 -8.41 7.64 21.95
N TRP A 1020 -7.36 7.82 21.16
CA TRP A 1020 -6.94 9.11 20.64
C TRP A 1020 -7.95 9.71 19.67
N LEU A 1021 -8.69 8.89 18.92
CA LEU A 1021 -9.76 9.36 18.03
C LEU A 1021 -10.92 10.02 18.79
N ASP A 1022 -11.30 9.42 19.93
CA ASP A 1022 -12.29 9.96 20.85
C ASP A 1022 -11.77 11.28 21.47
N SER A 1023 -10.48 11.32 21.82
CA SER A 1023 -9.81 12.49 22.37
C SER A 1023 -9.73 13.66 21.38
N LEU A 1024 -9.40 13.40 20.11
CA LEU A 1024 -9.44 14.39 19.02
C LEU A 1024 -10.85 14.94 18.83
N SER A 1025 -11.86 14.06 18.85
CA SER A 1025 -13.27 14.48 18.74
C SER A 1025 -13.70 15.37 19.90
N PHE A 1026 -13.25 15.07 21.12
CA PHE A 1026 -13.47 15.90 22.30
C PHE A 1026 -12.78 17.26 22.20
N LEU A 1027 -11.50 17.29 21.80
CA LEU A 1027 -10.74 18.53 21.64
C LEU A 1027 -11.35 19.43 20.57
N THR A 1028 -11.81 18.87 19.44
CA THR A 1028 -12.48 19.62 18.39
C THR A 1028 -13.80 20.25 18.86
N TRP A 1029 -14.61 19.51 19.64
CA TRP A 1029 -15.83 20.07 20.23
C TRP A 1029 -15.50 21.18 21.23
N LEU A 1030 -14.59 20.92 22.17
CA LEU A 1030 -14.20 21.91 23.17
C LEU A 1030 -13.57 23.16 22.52
N GLY A 1031 -12.81 22.98 21.44
CA GLY A 1031 -12.22 24.05 20.64
C GLY A 1031 -13.23 25.02 20.05
N SER A 1032 -14.41 24.54 19.65
CA SER A 1032 -15.51 25.40 19.20
C SER A 1032 -16.02 26.33 20.31
N LEU A 1033 -16.05 25.84 21.56
CA LEU A 1033 -16.48 26.58 22.73
C LEU A 1033 -15.40 27.58 23.18
N THR A 1034 -14.15 27.13 23.29
CA THR A 1034 -13.05 27.97 23.78
C THR A 1034 -12.71 29.07 22.79
N THR A 1035 -12.63 28.74 21.49
CA THR A 1035 -12.30 29.71 20.44
C THR A 1035 -13.36 30.80 20.35
N SER A 1036 -14.65 30.44 20.36
CA SER A 1036 -15.75 31.42 20.30
C SER A 1036 -15.79 32.33 21.54
N ALA A 1037 -15.59 31.76 22.73
CA ALA A 1037 -15.50 32.52 23.97
C ALA A 1037 -14.31 33.51 23.93
N MET A 1038 -13.14 33.07 23.45
CA MET A 1038 -11.96 33.93 23.34
C MET A 1038 -12.14 35.04 22.30
N VAL A 1039 -12.71 34.73 21.13
CA VAL A 1039 -13.03 35.75 20.12
C VAL A 1039 -13.95 36.83 20.71
N TYR A 1040 -15.01 36.44 21.41
CA TYR A 1040 -15.91 37.41 22.05
C TYR A 1040 -15.19 38.30 23.08
N MET A 1041 -14.35 37.71 23.93
CA MET A 1041 -13.67 38.45 25.00
C MET A 1041 -12.54 39.36 24.49
N PHE A 1042 -11.86 38.99 23.39
CA PHE A 1042 -10.58 39.61 22.99
C PHE A 1042 -10.58 40.32 21.64
N TRP A 1043 -11.63 40.24 20.81
CA TRP A 1043 -11.62 40.80 19.45
C TRP A 1043 -11.60 42.34 19.40
N ASN A 1044 -12.40 43.02 20.23
CA ASN A 1044 -12.62 44.47 20.11
C ASN A 1044 -11.51 45.33 20.72
N ASP A 1045 -10.73 44.79 21.66
CA ASP A 1045 -9.59 45.46 22.27
C ASP A 1045 -8.38 44.55 22.05
N HIS A 1046 -7.42 44.94 21.21
CA HIS A 1046 -6.20 44.15 20.96
C HIS A 1046 -5.32 44.01 22.23
N ALA A 1047 -5.73 44.63 23.34
CA ALA A 1047 -5.19 44.53 24.69
C ALA A 1047 -6.05 43.67 25.66
N GLY A 1048 -7.12 43.02 25.17
CA GLY A 1048 -8.09 42.28 25.97
C GLY A 1048 -8.97 43.15 26.89
N PRO A 1049 -9.90 42.54 27.65
CA PRO A 1049 -10.67 43.28 28.65
C PRO A 1049 -9.70 43.96 29.61
N SER A 1050 -9.98 45.20 30.01
CA SER A 1050 -9.15 46.04 30.89
C SER A 1050 -8.96 45.49 32.32
N GLY A 1051 -9.30 44.21 32.56
CA GLY A 1051 -9.35 43.55 33.86
C GLY A 1051 -10.60 43.82 34.67
N GLU A 1052 -11.55 44.57 34.10
CA GLU A 1052 -12.82 44.91 34.74
C GLU A 1052 -13.95 44.03 34.19
N PRO A 1053 -14.72 43.33 35.06
CA PRO A 1053 -15.81 42.45 34.64
C PRO A 1053 -16.92 43.17 33.86
N SER A 1054 -17.03 44.49 34.00
CA SER A 1054 -18.06 45.30 33.35
C SER A 1054 -18.01 45.26 31.82
N ASN A 1055 -16.86 44.92 31.24
CA ASN A 1055 -16.69 44.83 29.79
C ASN A 1055 -17.19 43.50 29.21
N ILE A 1056 -17.44 42.48 30.05
CA ILE A 1056 -17.86 41.14 29.61
C ILE A 1056 -19.30 40.91 30.04
N GLN A 1057 -20.22 40.92 29.08
CA GLN A 1057 -21.62 40.62 29.35
C GLN A 1057 -21.83 39.10 29.36
N LEU A 1058 -22.10 38.53 30.53
CA LEU A 1058 -22.24 37.08 30.70
C LEU A 1058 -23.29 36.47 29.75
N TRP A 1059 -24.43 37.13 29.57
CA TRP A 1059 -25.48 36.64 28.67
C TRP A 1059 -25.00 36.61 27.21
N ALA A 1060 -24.21 37.59 26.76
CA ALA A 1060 -23.70 37.66 25.40
C ALA A 1060 -22.56 36.66 25.15
N LEU A 1061 -21.70 36.43 26.16
CA LEU A 1061 -20.70 35.35 26.13
C LEU A 1061 -21.39 33.99 25.98
N LEU A 1062 -22.36 33.68 26.85
CA LEU A 1062 -23.09 32.42 26.81
C LEU A 1062 -23.87 32.24 25.50
N LEU A 1063 -24.47 33.31 24.98
CA LEU A 1063 -25.17 33.29 23.70
C LEU A 1063 -24.22 33.03 22.52
N THR A 1064 -23.03 33.64 22.53
CA THR A 1064 -22.00 33.41 21.51
C THR A 1064 -21.53 31.96 21.51
N VAL A 1065 -21.24 31.41 22.69
CA VAL A 1065 -20.85 30.00 22.84
C VAL A 1065 -21.98 29.07 22.42
N PHE A 1066 -23.22 29.35 22.81
CA PHE A 1066 -24.39 28.57 22.41
C PHE A 1066 -24.54 28.49 20.89
N PHE A 1067 -24.49 29.63 20.19
CA PHE A 1067 -24.59 29.65 18.73
C PHE A 1067 -23.40 28.98 18.05
N ALA A 1068 -22.18 29.19 18.56
CA ALA A 1068 -20.98 28.55 18.03
C ALA A 1068 -21.04 27.02 18.17
N GLU A 1069 -21.50 26.50 19.31
CA GLU A 1069 -21.68 25.07 19.53
C GLU A 1069 -22.72 24.47 18.58
N HIS A 1070 -23.88 25.12 18.44
CA HIS A 1070 -24.93 24.63 17.54
C HIS A 1070 -24.48 24.68 16.08
N ALA A 1071 -23.77 25.74 15.67
CA ALA A 1071 -23.16 25.84 14.36
C ALA A 1071 -22.13 24.72 14.13
N PHE A 1072 -21.30 24.41 15.13
CA PHE A 1072 -20.36 23.29 15.08
C PHE A 1072 -21.08 21.94 14.90
N ILE A 1073 -22.13 21.66 15.68
CA ILE A 1073 -22.90 20.41 15.58
C ILE A 1073 -23.53 20.27 14.19
N LEU A 1074 -24.17 21.34 13.68
CA LEU A 1074 -24.76 21.36 12.35
C LEU A 1074 -23.71 21.17 11.25
N PHE A 1075 -22.58 21.88 11.34
CA PHE A 1075 -21.50 21.77 10.38
C PHE A 1075 -20.88 20.36 10.40
N ARG A 1076 -20.62 19.80 11.58
CA ARG A 1076 -20.12 18.43 11.74
C ARG A 1076 -21.07 17.40 11.16
N LEU A 1077 -22.37 17.56 11.37
CA LEU A 1077 -23.39 16.70 10.76
C LEU A 1077 -23.35 16.81 9.23
N GLY A 1078 -23.26 18.04 8.70
CA GLY A 1078 -23.13 18.29 7.27
C GLY A 1078 -21.89 17.63 6.66
N VAL A 1079 -20.72 17.79 7.28
CA VAL A 1079 -19.47 17.16 6.85
C VAL A 1079 -19.59 15.63 6.89
N ARG A 1080 -20.16 15.06 7.97
CA ARG A 1080 -20.36 13.61 8.06
C ARG A 1080 -21.29 13.09 6.97
N LEU A 1081 -22.37 13.80 6.67
CA LEU A 1081 -23.28 13.44 5.58
C LEU A 1081 -22.56 13.50 4.23
N MET A 1082 -21.76 14.54 3.97
CA MET A 1082 -20.99 14.63 2.72
C MET A 1082 -19.96 13.51 2.60
N LEU A 1083 -19.17 13.25 3.65
CA LEU A 1083 -18.19 12.17 3.65
C LEU A 1083 -18.85 10.78 3.52
N SER A 1084 -20.03 10.57 4.11
CA SER A 1084 -20.76 9.30 3.97
C SER A 1084 -21.29 9.03 2.56
N ARG A 1085 -21.37 10.07 1.71
CA ARG A 1085 -21.71 9.97 0.28
C ARG A 1085 -20.50 9.68 -0.59
N LEU A 1086 -19.29 9.94 -0.10
CA LEU A 1086 -18.06 9.55 -0.77
C LEU A 1086 -17.86 8.06 -0.56
N ASP A 1087 -17.86 7.32 -1.65
CA ASP A 1087 -17.83 5.87 -1.60
C ASP A 1087 -16.37 5.42 -1.45
N SER A 1088 -16.04 4.79 -0.32
CA SER A 1088 -14.66 4.33 -0.12
C SER A 1088 -14.34 3.09 -0.99
N PRO A 1089 -13.18 3.05 -1.68
CA PRO A 1089 -12.75 1.86 -2.42
C PRO A 1089 -12.64 0.60 -1.52
N GLY A 1090 -12.24 0.79 -0.26
CA GLY A 1090 -12.13 -0.29 0.73
C GLY A 1090 -13.48 -0.95 1.01
N LEU A 1091 -14.50 -0.19 1.44
CA LEU A 1091 -15.81 -0.75 1.74
C LEU A 1091 -16.50 -1.33 0.51
N GLN A 1092 -16.25 -0.79 -0.69
CA GLN A 1092 -16.75 -1.39 -1.93
C GLN A 1092 -16.12 -2.76 -2.18
N LYS A 1093 -14.80 -2.91 -2.00
CA LYS A 1093 -14.11 -4.20 -2.08
C LYS A 1093 -14.69 -5.19 -1.07
N GLU A 1094 -14.86 -4.79 0.19
CA GLU A 1094 -15.47 -5.63 1.23
C GLU A 1094 -16.91 -6.07 0.90
N ARG A 1095 -17.75 -5.16 0.40
CA ARG A 1095 -19.12 -5.48 -0.06
C ARG A 1095 -19.10 -6.46 -1.22
N ARG A 1096 -18.20 -6.26 -2.19
CA ARG A 1096 -18.03 -7.13 -3.36
C ARG A 1096 -17.58 -8.54 -2.95
N GLU A 1097 -16.54 -8.66 -2.13
CA GLU A 1097 -16.04 -9.98 -1.69
C GLU A 1097 -17.12 -10.74 -0.90
N ARG A 1098 -17.84 -10.08 0.01
CA ARG A 1098 -18.97 -10.69 0.72
C ARG A 1098 -20.08 -11.16 -0.22
N PHE A 1099 -20.37 -10.40 -1.27
CA PHE A 1099 -21.34 -10.79 -2.29
C PHE A 1099 -20.85 -12.00 -3.08
N LEU A 1100 -19.58 -12.02 -3.50
CA LEU A 1100 -18.99 -13.12 -4.25
C LEU A 1100 -18.98 -14.43 -3.44
N ILE A 1101 -18.63 -14.37 -2.14
CA ILE A 1101 -18.69 -15.55 -1.25
C ILE A 1101 -20.11 -16.10 -1.16
N ARG A 1102 -21.11 -15.22 -0.97
CA ARG A 1102 -22.52 -15.63 -0.93
C ARG A 1102 -22.99 -16.23 -2.25
N LYS A 1103 -22.55 -15.65 -3.38
CA LYS A 1103 -22.85 -16.12 -4.73
C LYS A 1103 -22.24 -17.51 -4.95
N GLN A 1104 -20.96 -17.70 -4.63
CA GLN A 1104 -20.29 -18.99 -4.75
C GLN A 1104 -21.00 -20.06 -3.91
N TYR A 1105 -21.30 -19.75 -2.64
CA TYR A 1105 -22.04 -20.67 -1.78
C TYR A 1105 -23.44 -20.99 -2.34
N PHE A 1106 -24.11 -20.00 -2.93
CA PHE A 1106 -25.40 -20.20 -3.58
C PHE A 1106 -25.29 -21.10 -4.83
N GLU A 1107 -24.29 -20.89 -5.68
CA GLU A 1107 -24.03 -21.70 -6.88
C GLU A 1107 -23.64 -23.13 -6.53
N GLU A 1108 -22.81 -23.33 -5.51
CA GLU A 1108 -22.46 -24.66 -4.99
C GLU A 1108 -23.73 -25.40 -4.52
N ASN A 1109 -24.61 -24.75 -3.76
CA ASN A 1109 -25.89 -25.34 -3.37
C ASN A 1109 -26.84 -25.56 -4.54
N LEU A 1110 -26.87 -24.65 -5.52
CA LEU A 1110 -27.71 -24.79 -6.72
C LEU A 1110 -27.27 -25.99 -7.55
N SER A 1111 -25.96 -26.18 -7.76
CA SER A 1111 -25.43 -27.35 -8.47
C SER A 1111 -25.77 -28.67 -7.78
N GLN A 1112 -25.79 -28.69 -6.44
CA GLN A 1112 -26.28 -29.83 -5.68
C GLN A 1112 -27.79 -30.06 -5.89
N LEU A 1113 -28.60 -29.00 -5.99
CA LEU A 1113 -30.02 -29.10 -6.33
C LEU A 1113 -30.26 -29.54 -7.78
N GLU A 1114 -29.42 -29.12 -8.74
CA GLU A 1114 -29.48 -29.60 -10.13
C GLU A 1114 -29.11 -31.08 -10.26
N SER A 1115 -28.24 -31.58 -9.38
CA SER A 1115 -27.94 -33.01 -9.29
C SER A 1115 -29.12 -33.83 -8.74
N MET A 1116 -30.11 -33.20 -8.09
CA MET A 1116 -31.34 -33.87 -7.74
C MET A 1116 -32.20 -34.07 -8.99
N PRO A 1117 -32.71 -35.29 -9.23
CA PRO A 1117 -33.46 -35.58 -10.44
C PRO A 1117 -34.71 -34.68 -10.53
N ARG A 1118 -34.76 -33.83 -11.55
CA ARG A 1118 -35.92 -32.99 -11.86
C ARG A 1118 -37.09 -33.89 -12.27
N LEU A 1119 -38.25 -33.72 -11.64
CA LEU A 1119 -39.44 -34.56 -11.88
C LEU A 1119 -39.88 -34.57 -13.36
N SER A 1120 -39.56 -33.52 -14.13
CA SER A 1120 -39.93 -33.39 -15.54
C SER A 1120 -39.03 -34.14 -16.52
N GLU A 1121 -37.79 -34.50 -16.15
CA GLU A 1121 -36.83 -35.19 -17.03
C GLU A 1121 -36.98 -36.71 -16.98
N LYS A 1122 -37.75 -37.25 -16.03
CA LYS A 1122 -38.16 -38.67 -15.98
C LYS A 1122 -39.43 -38.98 -16.76
N ALA A 1123 -39.86 -38.11 -17.67
CA ALA A 1123 -40.68 -38.52 -18.80
C ALA A 1123 -39.77 -39.09 -19.90
N SER A 1124 -38.89 -40.04 -19.55
CA SER A 1124 -38.07 -40.77 -20.52
C SER A 1124 -38.99 -41.53 -21.47
N GLU A 1125 -38.76 -41.43 -22.77
CA GLU A 1125 -39.39 -42.33 -23.75
C GLU A 1125 -39.24 -43.78 -23.28
N ILE A 1126 -40.37 -44.44 -23.04
CA ILE A 1126 -40.42 -45.83 -22.62
C ILE A 1126 -39.87 -46.67 -23.78
N THR A 1127 -38.60 -46.99 -23.70
CA THR A 1127 -37.89 -47.85 -24.67
C THR A 1127 -38.13 -49.30 -24.31
N ARG A 1128 -38.16 -50.19 -25.31
CA ARG A 1128 -38.36 -51.64 -25.13
C ARG A 1128 -37.39 -52.25 -24.10
N THR A 1129 -36.16 -51.75 -24.06
CA THR A 1129 -35.12 -52.12 -23.09
C THR A 1129 -35.47 -51.73 -21.65
N SER A 1130 -36.13 -50.59 -21.43
CA SER A 1130 -36.60 -50.20 -20.08
C SER A 1130 -37.72 -51.14 -19.59
N LEU A 1131 -38.63 -51.56 -20.48
CA LEU A 1131 -39.70 -52.50 -20.18
C LEU A 1131 -39.17 -53.92 -19.92
N GLU A 1132 -38.16 -54.36 -20.69
CA GLU A 1132 -37.52 -55.67 -20.52
C GLU A 1132 -36.70 -55.75 -19.22
N GLU A 1133 -35.93 -54.70 -18.87
CA GLU A 1133 -35.15 -54.66 -17.63
C GLU A 1133 -36.06 -54.63 -16.39
N GLU A 1134 -37.26 -54.07 -16.52
CA GLU A 1134 -38.21 -53.99 -15.42
C GLU A 1134 -39.11 -55.23 -15.27
N ALA A 1135 -39.44 -55.91 -16.37
CA ALA A 1135 -39.98 -57.27 -16.32
C ALA A 1135 -38.98 -58.23 -15.65
N ARG A 1136 -37.68 -58.00 -15.88
CA ARG A 1136 -36.59 -58.70 -15.18
C ARG A 1136 -36.52 -58.34 -13.70
N GLN A 1137 -36.65 -57.07 -13.32
CA GLN A 1137 -36.66 -56.63 -11.90
C GLN A 1137 -37.93 -57.06 -11.14
N GLY A 1138 -39.10 -57.03 -11.78
CA GLY A 1138 -40.39 -57.41 -11.19
C GLY A 1138 -40.55 -58.91 -10.96
N SER A 1139 -39.74 -59.74 -11.62
CA SER A 1139 -39.62 -61.18 -11.34
C SER A 1139 -38.64 -61.51 -10.21
N LEU A 1140 -37.79 -60.55 -9.81
CA LEU A 1140 -36.77 -60.72 -8.76
C LEU A 1140 -37.18 -60.21 -7.37
N ARG A 1141 -38.34 -59.54 -7.22
CA ARG A 1141 -38.86 -59.03 -5.93
C ARG A 1141 -40.35 -59.27 -5.74
N ASP A 1142 -40.78 -59.51 -4.49
CA ASP A 1142 -42.20 -59.54 -4.09
C ASP A 1142 -42.86 -58.18 -4.39
N THR A 1143 -43.64 -58.13 -5.47
CA THR A 1143 -44.33 -56.92 -5.93
C THR A 1143 -45.66 -56.75 -5.20
N THR A 1144 -45.77 -55.72 -4.37
CA THR A 1144 -46.99 -55.41 -3.61
C THR A 1144 -48.12 -54.88 -4.52
N PRO A 1145 -49.40 -54.96 -4.10
CA PRO A 1145 -50.52 -54.46 -4.89
C PRO A 1145 -50.42 -52.97 -5.22
N GLU A 1146 -49.82 -52.16 -4.34
CA GLU A 1146 -49.65 -50.72 -4.54
C GLU A 1146 -48.68 -50.44 -5.69
N ILE A 1147 -47.56 -51.18 -5.75
CA ILE A 1147 -46.58 -51.06 -6.84
C ILE A 1147 -47.22 -51.47 -8.17
N LYS A 1148 -47.97 -52.59 -8.19
CA LYS A 1148 -48.67 -53.05 -9.40
C LYS A 1148 -49.74 -52.07 -9.89
N PHE A 1149 -50.38 -51.31 -9.00
CA PHE A 1149 -51.36 -50.29 -9.39
C PHE A 1149 -50.70 -49.11 -10.10
N TRP A 1150 -49.66 -48.52 -9.51
CA TRP A 1150 -48.96 -47.36 -10.07
C TRP A 1150 -48.11 -47.67 -11.29
N GLN A 1151 -47.76 -48.94 -11.52
CA GLN A 1151 -47.03 -49.37 -12.71
C GLN A 1151 -47.91 -49.55 -13.97
N ARG A 1152 -49.25 -49.52 -13.86
CA ARG A 1152 -50.17 -49.72 -15.00
C ARG A 1152 -50.21 -48.58 -16.00
N GLN A 1153 -50.02 -47.34 -15.52
CA GLN A 1153 -50.04 -46.13 -16.35
C GLN A 1153 -48.98 -45.16 -15.78
N ARG A 1154 -47.85 -45.03 -16.47
CA ARG A 1154 -46.66 -44.37 -15.91
C ARG A 1154 -46.41 -42.98 -16.46
N SER A 1155 -46.86 -42.75 -17.69
CA SER A 1155 -46.83 -41.42 -18.30
C SER A 1155 -48.24 -40.86 -18.42
N TRP A 1156 -48.34 -39.53 -18.38
CA TRP A 1156 -49.60 -38.85 -18.64
C TRP A 1156 -50.19 -39.22 -20.02
N ARG A 1157 -49.35 -39.61 -20.99
CA ARG A 1157 -49.79 -40.06 -22.33
C ARG A 1157 -50.45 -41.43 -22.30
N GLU A 1158 -49.91 -42.38 -21.52
CA GLU A 1158 -50.54 -43.70 -21.32
C GLU A 1158 -51.86 -43.56 -20.56
N THR A 1159 -51.86 -42.77 -19.49
CA THR A 1159 -53.09 -42.42 -18.76
C THR A 1159 -54.12 -41.79 -19.68
N ALA A 1160 -53.71 -40.84 -20.54
CA ALA A 1160 -54.60 -40.20 -21.50
C ALA A 1160 -55.10 -41.17 -22.59
N ALA A 1161 -54.27 -42.10 -23.08
CA ALA A 1161 -54.66 -43.09 -24.07
C ALA A 1161 -55.66 -44.12 -23.50
N VAL A 1162 -55.40 -44.61 -22.28
CA VAL A 1162 -56.33 -45.52 -21.57
C VAL A 1162 -57.61 -44.78 -21.20
N ALA A 1163 -57.54 -43.52 -20.76
CA ALA A 1163 -58.72 -42.70 -20.52
C ALA A 1163 -59.53 -42.50 -21.81
N LYS A 1164 -58.88 -42.24 -22.94
CA LYS A 1164 -59.54 -42.11 -24.25
C LYS A 1164 -60.25 -43.41 -24.65
N ASP A 1165 -59.59 -44.56 -24.54
CA ASP A 1165 -60.20 -45.87 -24.82
C ASP A 1165 -61.35 -46.20 -23.86
N LEU A 1166 -61.25 -45.82 -22.57
CA LEU A 1166 -62.36 -45.96 -21.61
C LEU A 1166 -63.53 -45.02 -21.91
N ILE A 1167 -63.25 -43.79 -22.37
CA ILE A 1167 -64.27 -42.82 -22.79
C ILE A 1167 -64.96 -43.29 -24.07
N ASP A 1168 -64.21 -43.78 -25.06
CA ASP A 1168 -64.75 -44.31 -26.32
C ASP A 1168 -65.60 -45.59 -26.08
N ARG A 1169 -65.28 -46.38 -25.05
CA ARG A 1169 -66.06 -47.55 -24.62
C ARG A 1169 -67.27 -47.21 -23.74
N ALA A 1170 -67.29 -46.03 -23.13
CA ALA A 1170 -68.44 -45.56 -22.36
C ALA A 1170 -69.55 -45.12 -23.34
N GLN A 1171 -70.38 -46.08 -23.76
CA GLN A 1171 -71.63 -45.77 -24.46
C GLN A 1171 -72.49 -44.85 -23.57
N ASN A 1172 -72.87 -43.68 -24.11
CA ASN A 1172 -73.89 -42.83 -23.52
C ASN A 1172 -75.18 -43.63 -23.31
N GLU A 1173 -75.53 -43.90 -22.06
CA GLU A 1173 -76.90 -44.23 -21.68
C GLU A 1173 -77.77 -43.00 -22.00
N THR A 1174 -78.35 -43.04 -23.21
CA THR A 1174 -79.59 -42.41 -23.66
C THR A 1174 -80.20 -41.32 -22.76
N VAL A 1175 -80.12 -40.05 -23.18
CA VAL A 1175 -81.17 -39.07 -22.86
C VAL A 1175 -82.28 -39.22 -23.89
N VAL A 1176 -83.39 -39.78 -23.43
CA VAL A 1176 -84.69 -39.82 -24.13
C VAL A 1176 -85.23 -38.40 -24.16
N GLU A 1177 -85.18 -37.71 -25.31
CA GLU A 1177 -86.03 -36.53 -25.54
C GLU A 1177 -87.34 -36.96 -26.21
N THR A 1178 -88.37 -36.97 -25.37
CA THR A 1178 -89.78 -37.13 -25.70
C THR A 1178 -90.24 -36.12 -26.76
N LYS A 1179 -90.72 -36.62 -27.90
CA LYS A 1179 -91.74 -35.93 -28.71
C LYS A 1179 -92.98 -35.67 -27.84
N LYS A 1180 -93.42 -34.41 -27.69
CA LYS A 1180 -94.84 -34.08 -27.55
C LYS A 1180 -95.15 -32.62 -27.92
N GLU A 1181 -96.06 -32.53 -28.86
CA GLU A 1181 -96.95 -31.44 -29.29
C GLU A 1181 -97.32 -30.40 -28.21
N LEU A 1182 -97.07 -29.11 -28.49
CA LEU A 1182 -98.07 -28.06 -28.81
C LEU A 1182 -97.37 -26.71 -28.99
#